data_AF-A0A955E651-F1
#
_entry.id   AF-A0A955E651-F1
#
_cell.length_a   1.000
_cell.length_b   1.000
_cell.length_c   1.000
_cell.angle_alpha   90.00
_cell.angle_beta   90.00
_cell.angle_gamma   90.00
#
_symmetry.space_group_name_H-M   'P 1'
#
loop_
_entity.id
_entity.type
_entity.pdbx_description
1 polymer ?
#
loop_
_entity_poly.entity_id
_entity_poly.type
_entity_poly.pdbx_seq_one_letter_code
_entity_poly.pdbx_strand_id
1 'polypeptide(L)'
;MTTTQSDPRAALVEPSSAVLNRNLLALSLASPRAAERVRDAEPADGVVFTETQDEGALCATMDGVALCSKRRPQDEAKRFAESVDFKSSGMIVVLGFGVGHHVRALVERIRGRATIVVFEPDVALLRSVMERVDCSFLARPDVVVTTDHENLGAISRSLVGHEPLLAMGTVIIEHAPSRSRLVDTAPKFARALTEYVGTVRMHMITTLVHSDVTVRNMLMNLDHYVESPGIADLKGAAEGRPAVVVSAGPSLRRNLHLLARPGVRDRVVIIAVQTVLRPMLEAGIRPHFVTALDYHEISRRFYEGLSAADVEGVTLVAEPKVNAAVLEAWPGAKRMPSDDFLATMLGDSLGGERGAIRAGATVAHLSYYLARHMGCDPVILIGQDLGFTDGQYYSKGAAIHDVWASELNAFNTLEMMEWQRIVRNRGHLHKAEDHLGREIYTDEQMRTYLAQFERDFMEDCKHGLRVIDATEGGVKKSHSEIRTLADALDEFAPKDAPRVMLPEPVLPVSAGERAAVLDRIHEVRRGVVRIASISRETGRLLKKMQETGDDEAALNKLIDRAHRMRDEVKSIEPAWTLMHRVNQAGVFNRIRADRAIAAEDGLTAREEQVRRIERDITNVRWIADASDVLEDLLGATLAVFDGGERRTRDLSVRETEDGGVEVGAATVRTGAFIIADHDRSALGLARDLDAPIRGKSALTRTIERLALCERIERITILSTDPARTRALIPAACGLPIDVYPYAREESRARSIASARKWASACWRGGLGFTTCYDEVLDPCALESAIEQTDLDAALVVGADWCVVDPGLCDAVIERHSENPEAHALAFSQAAPGLSGCVVSRSLVGEIASAVRKGALMSHLGGAVGYLPRVPRQDPIAKSHCVIVDPAVRDAGLRFIADEPESRAAIENAITALESRPDFGAGDVCAIAALRTQADVPSAPGEITIEITTARAGYLGSGAPLAMPAATALDLIRRIAEASPGALVTLGGCGDPLCHPEWRAIVDGAVRAGLGGVHVRTELRCAEDDARYLAASGVDIISVDLHADTESTYRDLTGADTYERVTTNIETILRAQDRSAGTPTPWLVPRITRRDAVYSEIELFFDRWTHYAGAAVIDQALPAIEGDRIEALGKPKMAAWRDWRRRMMIRVDGSVPADEFDVSSRVGNAIETPILDVWARLMATRRDAWRGAGASAPECRTGW
;
A
#
# COMPACT_ATOMS: atom_id res chain seq x y z
N MET A 1 -40.10 45.18 -40.37
CA MET A 1 -40.31 44.80 -41.78
C MET A 1 -38.96 44.46 -42.39
N THR A 2 -38.61 43.17 -42.38
CA THR A 2 -37.67 42.53 -43.32
C THR A 2 -38.04 41.04 -43.27
N THR A 3 -38.78 40.65 -44.30
CA THR A 3 -39.34 39.33 -44.55
C THR A 3 -38.24 38.31 -44.84
N THR A 4 -38.07 37.31 -43.98
CA THR A 4 -37.43 36.05 -44.35
C THR A 4 -38.47 35.14 -44.98
N GLN A 5 -38.36 34.94 -46.29
CA GLN A 5 -39.14 33.97 -47.05
C GLN A 5 -38.94 32.57 -46.44
N SER A 6 -40.02 31.99 -45.91
CA SER A 6 -40.13 30.55 -45.68
C SER A 6 -40.20 29.84 -47.04
N ASP A 7 -39.26 28.94 -47.29
CA ASP A 7 -39.27 28.04 -48.45
C ASP A 7 -40.55 27.16 -48.44
N PRO A 8 -41.46 27.24 -49.43
CA PRO A 8 -42.79 26.61 -49.36
C PRO A 8 -42.84 25.11 -49.69
N ARG A 9 -41.72 24.37 -49.66
CA ARG A 9 -41.70 22.93 -50.08
C ARG A 9 -40.92 21.97 -49.19
N ALA A 10 -40.70 22.28 -47.92
CA ALA A 10 -40.28 21.26 -46.96
C ALA A 10 -41.53 20.60 -46.35
N ALA A 11 -41.82 19.35 -46.72
CA ALA A 11 -42.89 18.59 -46.08
C ALA A 11 -42.52 18.38 -44.60
N LEU A 12 -43.32 18.93 -43.69
CA LEU A 12 -43.22 18.66 -42.26
C LEU A 12 -43.61 17.20 -42.01
N VAL A 13 -42.77 16.46 -41.30
CA VAL A 13 -43.04 15.05 -40.98
C VAL A 13 -43.69 14.94 -39.61
N GLU A 14 -44.92 14.43 -39.62
CA GLU A 14 -45.74 14.24 -38.42
C GLU A 14 -45.21 13.09 -37.54
N PRO A 15 -45.38 13.17 -36.20
CA PRO A 15 -45.02 12.10 -35.27
C PRO A 15 -45.88 10.85 -35.48
N SER A 16 -45.29 9.68 -35.20
CA SER A 16 -45.96 8.38 -35.28
C SER A 16 -45.74 7.55 -34.02
N SER A 17 -46.83 7.26 -33.30
CA SER A 17 -46.80 6.39 -32.12
C SER A 17 -46.36 4.96 -32.47
N ALA A 18 -46.61 4.49 -33.70
CA ALA A 18 -46.15 3.18 -34.15
C ALA A 18 -44.62 3.13 -34.31
N VAL A 19 -44.02 4.20 -34.84
CA VAL A 19 -42.56 4.33 -34.98
C VAL A 19 -41.91 4.42 -33.60
N LEU A 20 -42.48 5.22 -32.69
CA LEU A 20 -42.02 5.33 -31.31
C LEU A 20 -42.03 3.99 -30.59
N ASN A 21 -43.14 3.25 -30.59
CA ASN A 21 -43.25 1.96 -29.91
C ASN A 21 -42.21 0.96 -30.42
N ARG A 22 -41.99 0.92 -31.74
CA ARG A 22 -40.97 0.06 -32.36
C ARG A 22 -39.56 0.46 -31.91
N ASN A 23 -39.25 1.74 -31.88
CA ASN A 23 -37.95 2.26 -31.46
C ASN A 23 -37.69 2.05 -29.96
N LEU A 24 -38.71 2.23 -29.11
CA LEU A 24 -38.61 1.94 -27.68
C LEU A 24 -38.37 0.46 -27.40
N LEU A 25 -39.02 -0.44 -28.16
CA LEU A 25 -38.76 -1.87 -28.08
C LEU A 25 -37.30 -2.17 -28.46
N ALA A 26 -36.82 -1.63 -29.58
CA ALA A 26 -35.44 -1.80 -30.02
C ALA A 26 -34.44 -1.31 -28.97
N LEU A 27 -34.63 -0.08 -28.47
CA LEU A 27 -33.77 0.51 -27.45
C LEU A 27 -33.78 -0.27 -26.12
N SER A 28 -34.92 -0.85 -25.73
CA SER A 28 -35.05 -1.56 -24.45
C SER A 28 -34.20 -2.83 -24.33
N LEU A 29 -33.76 -3.41 -25.45
CA LEU A 29 -32.95 -4.63 -25.47
C LEU A 29 -31.54 -4.42 -24.91
N ALA A 30 -30.92 -3.27 -25.20
CA ALA A 30 -29.57 -2.94 -24.76
C ALA A 30 -29.54 -1.75 -23.78
N SER A 31 -30.61 -0.96 -23.69
CA SER A 31 -30.66 0.27 -22.89
C SER A 31 -32.05 0.51 -22.27
N PRO A 32 -32.49 -0.38 -21.37
CA PRO A 32 -33.85 -0.36 -20.80
C PRO A 32 -34.18 0.95 -20.09
N ARG A 33 -33.22 1.51 -19.32
CA ARG A 33 -33.41 2.79 -18.60
C ARG A 33 -33.54 3.98 -19.54
N ALA A 34 -32.80 4.00 -20.65
CA ALA A 34 -32.96 5.05 -21.66
C ALA A 34 -34.34 4.94 -22.33
N ALA A 35 -34.80 3.72 -22.63
CA ALA A 35 -36.15 3.49 -23.16
C ALA A 35 -37.26 3.94 -22.20
N GLU A 36 -37.11 3.67 -20.91
CA GLU A 36 -38.05 4.14 -19.88
C GLU A 36 -38.10 5.66 -19.82
N ARG A 37 -36.95 6.33 -19.74
CA ARG A 37 -36.90 7.80 -19.73
C ARG A 37 -37.51 8.41 -20.99
N VAL A 38 -37.23 7.86 -22.18
CA VAL A 38 -37.81 8.34 -23.44
C VAL A 38 -39.32 8.08 -23.51
N ARG A 39 -39.81 6.99 -22.91
CA ARG A 39 -41.25 6.71 -22.82
C ARG A 39 -41.97 7.77 -22.00
N ASP A 40 -41.37 8.16 -20.87
CA ASP A 40 -41.95 9.08 -19.89
C ASP A 40 -41.72 10.57 -20.21
N ALA A 41 -40.84 10.88 -21.16
CA ALA A 41 -40.57 12.24 -21.59
C ALA A 41 -41.58 12.75 -22.62
N GLU A 42 -41.85 14.06 -22.55
CA GLU A 42 -42.53 14.80 -23.61
C GLU A 42 -41.55 15.15 -24.76
N PRO A 43 -42.01 15.28 -26.01
CA PRO A 43 -41.18 15.72 -27.13
C PRO A 43 -40.59 17.13 -26.88
N ALA A 44 -39.36 17.36 -27.32
CA ALA A 44 -38.71 18.68 -27.21
C ALA A 44 -39.45 19.77 -27.99
N ASP A 45 -39.67 20.92 -27.33
CA ASP A 45 -40.18 22.14 -27.95
C ASP A 45 -39.17 22.70 -28.96
N GLY A 46 -39.66 23.30 -30.06
CA GLY A 46 -38.80 24.01 -31.01
C GLY A 46 -37.99 23.13 -31.98
N VAL A 47 -38.19 21.81 -31.99
CA VAL A 47 -37.57 20.91 -32.98
C VAL A 47 -38.42 20.82 -34.25
N VAL A 48 -37.87 21.25 -35.39
CA VAL A 48 -38.52 21.20 -36.70
C VAL A 48 -37.84 20.16 -37.58
N PHE A 49 -38.60 19.14 -37.99
CA PHE A 49 -38.15 18.10 -38.91
C PHE A 49 -38.53 18.44 -40.36
N THR A 50 -37.57 18.32 -41.27
CA THR A 50 -37.75 18.54 -42.70
C THR A 50 -37.07 17.46 -43.52
N GLU A 51 -37.69 17.03 -44.60
CA GLU A 51 -37.06 16.12 -45.56
C GLU A 51 -36.11 16.89 -46.50
N THR A 52 -34.89 16.39 -46.69
CA THR A 52 -33.90 17.03 -47.55
C THR A 52 -34.22 16.79 -49.03
N GLN A 53 -34.11 17.84 -49.84
CA GLN A 53 -34.37 17.75 -51.28
C GLN A 53 -33.36 16.86 -52.04
N ASP A 54 -32.11 16.81 -51.57
CA ASP A 54 -31.03 16.11 -52.29
C ASP A 54 -31.04 14.58 -52.02
N GLU A 55 -31.47 14.14 -50.84
CA GLU A 55 -31.33 12.74 -50.39
C GLU A 55 -32.63 12.10 -49.86
N GLY A 56 -33.73 12.84 -49.73
CA GLY A 56 -34.98 12.34 -49.12
C GLY A 56 -34.84 11.94 -47.64
N ALA A 57 -33.74 12.33 -46.98
CA ALA A 57 -33.49 12.01 -45.59
C ALA A 57 -34.07 13.06 -44.65
N LEU A 58 -34.53 12.64 -43.47
CA LEU A 58 -34.98 13.57 -42.43
C LEU A 58 -33.80 14.33 -41.83
N CYS A 59 -33.90 15.66 -41.77
CA CYS A 59 -33.04 16.50 -40.96
C CYS A 59 -33.88 17.28 -39.93
N ALA A 60 -33.23 17.77 -38.88
CA ALA A 60 -33.92 18.54 -37.85
C ALA A 60 -33.14 19.80 -37.48
N THR A 61 -33.87 20.86 -37.14
CA THR A 61 -33.31 22.09 -36.56
C THR A 61 -33.97 22.30 -35.20
N MET A 62 -33.18 22.57 -34.17
CA MET A 62 -33.65 22.91 -32.83
C MET A 62 -33.08 24.27 -32.46
N ASP A 63 -33.94 25.23 -32.09
CA ASP A 63 -33.57 26.60 -31.72
C ASP A 63 -32.65 27.30 -32.76
N GLY A 64 -32.91 27.05 -34.04
CA GLY A 64 -32.12 27.60 -35.16
C GLY A 64 -30.81 26.86 -35.48
N VAL A 65 -30.40 25.89 -34.65
CA VAL A 65 -29.20 25.06 -34.86
C VAL A 65 -29.57 23.77 -35.57
N ALA A 66 -28.86 23.45 -36.65
CA ALA A 66 -29.06 22.20 -37.38
C ALA A 66 -28.51 21.02 -36.60
N LEU A 67 -29.28 19.93 -36.46
CA LEU A 67 -28.86 18.70 -35.77
C LEU A 67 -28.15 17.70 -36.70
N CYS A 68 -28.12 18.00 -38.00
CA CYS A 68 -27.33 17.40 -39.06
C CYS A 68 -27.36 18.33 -40.29
N SER A 69 -26.68 17.97 -41.36
CA SER A 69 -26.68 18.67 -42.65
C SER A 69 -28.10 18.85 -43.19
N LYS A 70 -28.47 20.09 -43.50
CA LYS A 70 -29.78 20.46 -44.08
C LYS A 70 -29.95 20.05 -45.54
N ARG A 71 -28.88 19.54 -46.17
CA ARG A 71 -28.85 19.15 -47.58
C ARG A 71 -28.56 17.67 -47.75
N ARG A 72 -27.44 17.21 -47.17
CA ARG A 72 -26.88 15.88 -47.38
C ARG A 72 -26.48 15.19 -46.07
N PRO A 73 -27.44 14.83 -45.21
CA PRO A 73 -27.20 14.24 -43.89
C PRO A 73 -26.65 12.82 -43.96
N GLN A 74 -26.94 12.04 -45.01
CA GLN A 74 -26.36 10.69 -45.15
C GLN A 74 -24.87 10.77 -45.51
N ASP A 75 -24.48 11.70 -46.38
CA ASP A 75 -23.06 11.95 -46.70
C ASP A 75 -22.25 12.48 -45.50
N GLU A 76 -22.86 13.32 -44.66
CA GLU A 76 -22.26 13.75 -43.39
C GLU A 76 -22.07 12.55 -42.45
N ALA A 77 -23.12 11.74 -42.26
CA ALA A 77 -23.08 10.54 -41.44
C ALA A 77 -22.01 9.56 -41.91
N LYS A 78 -21.87 9.36 -43.23
CA LYS A 78 -20.85 8.49 -43.81
C LYS A 78 -19.43 9.00 -43.55
N ARG A 79 -19.18 10.30 -43.77
CA ARG A 79 -17.87 10.92 -43.46
C ARG A 79 -17.53 10.87 -41.97
N PHE A 80 -18.53 11.08 -41.11
CA PHE A 80 -18.36 10.91 -39.67
C PHE A 80 -18.00 9.46 -39.34
N ALA A 81 -18.72 8.49 -39.92
CA ALA A 81 -18.42 7.10 -39.70
C ALA A 81 -17.01 6.74 -40.19
N GLU A 82 -16.56 7.25 -41.35
CA GLU A 82 -15.24 7.00 -41.97
C GLU A 82 -14.06 7.54 -41.15
N SER A 83 -14.22 8.64 -40.40
CA SER A 83 -13.16 9.22 -39.58
C SER A 83 -12.83 8.41 -38.32
N VAL A 84 -13.68 7.45 -37.95
CA VAL A 84 -13.51 6.62 -36.75
C VAL A 84 -12.54 5.48 -37.01
N ASP A 85 -11.45 5.42 -36.24
CA ASP A 85 -10.62 4.21 -36.16
C ASP A 85 -11.18 3.26 -35.11
N PHE A 86 -11.82 2.18 -35.57
CA PHE A 86 -12.32 1.10 -34.70
C PHE A 86 -11.40 -0.13 -34.68
N LYS A 87 -10.26 -0.10 -35.41
CA LYS A 87 -9.33 -1.23 -35.48
C LYS A 87 -8.51 -1.34 -34.19
N SER A 88 -8.16 -0.19 -33.61
CA SER A 88 -7.34 -0.08 -32.40
C SER A 88 -8.14 -0.02 -31.08
N SER A 89 -9.47 0.15 -31.14
CA SER A 89 -10.34 0.37 -29.97
C SER A 89 -11.53 -0.58 -29.96
N GLY A 90 -11.83 -1.21 -28.81
CA GLY A 90 -13.00 -2.10 -28.62
C GLY A 90 -14.31 -1.39 -28.31
N MET A 91 -14.25 -0.14 -27.92
CA MET A 91 -15.42 0.68 -27.63
C MET A 91 -15.32 2.04 -28.33
N ILE A 92 -16.40 2.43 -29.00
CA ILE A 92 -16.57 3.72 -29.67
C ILE A 92 -17.65 4.50 -28.93
N VAL A 93 -17.30 5.67 -28.42
CA VAL A 93 -18.22 6.51 -27.65
C VAL A 93 -18.58 7.73 -28.49
N VAL A 94 -19.86 7.89 -28.78
CA VAL A 94 -20.40 8.99 -29.59
C VAL A 94 -21.08 9.99 -28.66
N LEU A 95 -20.58 11.23 -28.64
CA LEU A 95 -21.17 12.31 -27.86
C LEU A 95 -22.23 13.03 -28.71
N GLY A 96 -23.50 12.69 -28.47
CA GLY A 96 -24.68 13.24 -29.14
C GLY A 96 -25.35 12.27 -30.13
N PHE A 97 -26.65 12.11 -29.99
CA PHE A 97 -27.47 11.30 -30.89
C PHE A 97 -27.96 12.11 -32.10
N GLY A 98 -28.20 13.42 -31.94
CA GLY A 98 -28.73 14.28 -33.01
C GLY A 98 -30.00 13.67 -33.63
N VAL A 99 -29.99 13.43 -34.94
CA VAL A 99 -31.09 12.74 -35.67
C VAL A 99 -30.81 11.22 -35.84
N GLY A 100 -29.64 10.72 -35.44
CA GLY A 100 -29.28 9.30 -35.42
C GLY A 100 -28.61 8.76 -36.69
N HIS A 101 -28.46 9.55 -37.76
CA HIS A 101 -27.87 9.07 -39.03
C HIS A 101 -26.41 8.64 -38.89
N HIS A 102 -25.59 9.41 -38.17
CA HIS A 102 -24.18 9.07 -37.95
C HIS A 102 -24.00 7.82 -37.08
N VAL A 103 -24.91 7.61 -36.11
CA VAL A 103 -24.92 6.38 -35.30
C VAL A 103 -25.28 5.18 -36.18
N ARG A 104 -26.30 5.31 -37.05
CA ARG A 104 -26.66 4.25 -38.00
C ARG A 104 -25.49 3.91 -38.94
N ALA A 105 -24.86 4.93 -39.53
CA ALA A 105 -23.71 4.73 -40.42
C ALA A 105 -22.54 4.03 -39.71
N LEU A 106 -22.29 4.36 -38.43
CA LEU A 106 -21.30 3.67 -37.60
C LEU A 106 -21.67 2.20 -37.35
N VAL A 107 -22.91 1.92 -36.99
CA VAL A 107 -23.43 0.55 -36.79
C VAL A 107 -23.23 -0.30 -38.05
N GLU A 108 -23.56 0.25 -39.21
CA GLU A 108 -23.44 -0.42 -40.51
C GLU A 108 -21.97 -0.64 -40.94
N ARG A 109 -21.06 0.27 -40.57
CA ARG A 109 -19.61 0.15 -40.81
C ARG A 109 -18.97 -0.88 -39.88
N ILE A 110 -19.24 -0.79 -38.58
CA ILE A 110 -18.60 -1.59 -37.53
C ILE A 110 -19.13 -3.03 -37.54
N ARG A 111 -20.43 -3.24 -37.79
CA ARG A 111 -21.10 -4.56 -37.84
C ARG A 111 -20.81 -5.47 -36.64
N GLY A 112 -20.83 -4.92 -35.42
CA GLY A 112 -20.60 -5.69 -34.19
C GLY A 112 -19.15 -5.96 -33.82
N ARG A 113 -18.18 -5.35 -34.53
CA ARG A 113 -16.75 -5.49 -34.20
C ARG A 113 -16.29 -4.61 -33.03
N ALA A 114 -17.12 -3.68 -32.58
CA ALA A 114 -16.88 -2.82 -31.42
C ALA A 114 -18.23 -2.47 -30.78
N THR A 115 -18.23 -2.20 -29.48
CA THR A 115 -19.42 -1.64 -28.81
C THR A 115 -19.51 -0.15 -29.11
N ILE A 116 -20.70 0.31 -29.51
CA ILE A 116 -21.00 1.72 -29.74
C ILE A 116 -21.81 2.22 -28.55
N VAL A 117 -21.26 3.18 -27.81
CA VAL A 117 -21.93 3.84 -26.69
C VAL A 117 -22.32 5.24 -27.12
N VAL A 118 -23.60 5.56 -27.14
CA VAL A 118 -24.09 6.89 -27.49
C VAL A 118 -24.52 7.62 -26.22
N PHE A 119 -23.89 8.76 -25.96
CA PHE A 119 -24.29 9.65 -24.88
C PHE A 119 -25.21 10.74 -25.41
N GLU A 120 -26.45 10.76 -24.93
CA GLU A 120 -27.46 11.77 -25.26
C GLU A 120 -28.29 12.10 -24.02
N PRO A 121 -27.96 13.19 -23.29
CA PRO A 121 -28.68 13.57 -22.07
C PRO A 121 -30.05 14.21 -22.35
N ASP A 122 -30.31 14.69 -23.56
CA ASP A 122 -31.59 15.33 -23.92
C ASP A 122 -32.62 14.28 -24.32
N VAL A 123 -33.34 13.80 -23.31
CA VAL A 123 -34.36 12.77 -23.46
C VAL A 123 -35.55 13.27 -24.30
N ALA A 124 -35.87 14.56 -24.22
CA ALA A 124 -36.95 15.16 -25.00
C ALA A 124 -36.60 15.21 -26.50
N LEU A 125 -35.34 15.47 -26.84
CA LEU A 125 -34.85 15.35 -28.21
C LEU A 125 -34.90 13.90 -28.72
N LEU A 126 -34.42 12.93 -27.91
CA LEU A 126 -34.52 11.50 -28.26
C LEU A 126 -35.97 11.11 -28.52
N ARG A 127 -36.90 11.59 -27.69
CA ARG A 127 -38.34 11.37 -27.88
C ARG A 127 -38.82 11.92 -29.22
N SER A 128 -38.53 13.18 -29.53
CA SER A 128 -38.93 13.81 -30.80
C SER A 128 -38.40 13.07 -32.03
N VAL A 129 -37.16 12.55 -31.96
CA VAL A 129 -36.53 11.78 -33.03
C VAL A 129 -37.15 10.40 -33.16
N MET A 130 -37.35 9.68 -32.05
CA MET A 130 -37.88 8.32 -32.06
C MET A 130 -39.35 8.23 -32.50
N GLU A 131 -40.10 9.33 -32.52
CA GLU A 131 -41.45 9.38 -33.11
C GLU A 131 -41.46 9.47 -34.64
N ARG A 132 -40.34 9.84 -35.27
CA ARG A 132 -40.29 10.21 -36.70
C ARG A 132 -39.24 9.47 -37.50
N VAL A 133 -38.12 9.11 -36.87
CA VAL A 133 -36.98 8.43 -37.50
C VAL A 133 -36.98 6.96 -37.10
N ASP A 134 -36.73 6.06 -38.06
CA ASP A 134 -36.55 4.64 -37.76
C ASP A 134 -35.22 4.39 -37.03
N CYS A 135 -35.28 4.04 -35.76
CA CYS A 135 -34.12 3.73 -34.92
C CYS A 135 -34.02 2.23 -34.60
N SER A 136 -34.62 1.36 -35.42
CA SER A 136 -34.58 -0.10 -35.22
C SER A 136 -33.16 -0.69 -35.18
N PHE A 137 -32.17 0.00 -35.74
CA PHE A 137 -30.75 -0.37 -35.63
C PHE A 137 -30.24 -0.41 -34.17
N LEU A 138 -30.95 0.23 -33.22
CA LEU A 138 -30.67 0.18 -31.79
C LEU A 138 -31.05 -1.16 -31.13
N ALA A 139 -31.74 -2.06 -31.84
CA ALA A 139 -32.06 -3.41 -31.34
C ALA A 139 -30.82 -4.31 -31.17
N ARG A 140 -29.65 -3.82 -31.58
CA ARG A 140 -28.38 -4.51 -31.52
C ARG A 140 -27.80 -4.47 -30.11
N PRO A 141 -27.35 -5.62 -29.55
CA PRO A 141 -26.78 -5.65 -28.21
C PRO A 141 -25.45 -4.89 -28.10
N ASP A 142 -24.75 -4.68 -29.21
CA ASP A 142 -23.51 -3.90 -29.29
C ASP A 142 -23.73 -2.37 -29.37
N VAL A 143 -24.97 -1.88 -29.23
CA VAL A 143 -25.30 -0.44 -29.27
C VAL A 143 -26.00 -0.03 -27.99
N VAL A 144 -25.30 0.72 -27.15
CA VAL A 144 -25.78 1.20 -25.85
C VAL A 144 -26.06 2.70 -25.93
N VAL A 145 -27.22 3.16 -25.45
CA VAL A 145 -27.54 4.58 -25.32
C VAL A 145 -27.66 4.93 -23.84
N THR A 146 -26.90 5.94 -23.41
CA THR A 146 -26.92 6.43 -22.03
C THR A 146 -27.29 7.92 -21.98
N THR A 147 -28.11 8.27 -21.00
CA THR A 147 -28.63 9.64 -20.76
C THR A 147 -28.04 10.26 -19.48
N ASP A 148 -27.34 9.47 -18.67
CA ASP A 148 -26.75 9.88 -17.40
C ASP A 148 -25.30 10.39 -17.60
N HIS A 149 -24.92 11.48 -16.92
CA HIS A 149 -23.68 12.24 -17.20
C HIS A 149 -22.70 12.40 -16.02
N GLU A 150 -23.11 12.11 -14.78
CA GLU A 150 -22.29 12.34 -13.57
C GLU A 150 -22.15 11.13 -12.64
N ASN A 151 -22.95 10.07 -12.82
CA ASN A 151 -22.97 8.95 -11.88
C ASN A 151 -22.19 7.75 -12.44
N LEU A 152 -21.01 7.48 -11.89
CA LEU A 152 -20.16 6.31 -12.20
C LEU A 152 -20.93 4.98 -12.10
N GLY A 153 -21.80 4.84 -11.09
CA GLY A 153 -22.67 3.67 -10.94
C GLY A 153 -23.70 3.54 -12.08
N ALA A 154 -24.19 4.65 -12.65
CA ALA A 154 -25.08 4.61 -13.80
C ALA A 154 -24.34 4.23 -15.09
N ILE A 155 -23.14 4.77 -15.31
CA ILE A 155 -22.28 4.38 -16.44
C ILE A 155 -21.91 2.90 -16.35
N SER A 156 -21.48 2.44 -15.17
CA SER A 156 -21.15 1.04 -14.92
C SER A 156 -22.31 0.12 -15.26
N ARG A 157 -23.54 0.44 -14.79
CA ARG A 157 -24.75 -0.34 -15.11
C ARG A 157 -25.04 -0.42 -16.61
N SER A 158 -24.88 0.68 -17.34
CA SER A 158 -25.13 0.72 -18.79
C SER A 158 -24.11 -0.09 -19.60
N LEU A 159 -22.94 -0.38 -19.01
CA LEU A 159 -21.83 -1.05 -19.70
C LEU A 159 -21.56 -2.47 -19.18
N VAL A 160 -22.45 -3.02 -18.33
CA VAL A 160 -22.34 -4.40 -17.85
C VAL A 160 -22.34 -5.36 -19.03
N GLY A 161 -21.35 -6.25 -19.10
CA GLY A 161 -21.16 -7.22 -20.18
C GLY A 161 -20.31 -6.72 -21.35
N HIS A 162 -19.89 -5.44 -21.35
CA HIS A 162 -19.03 -4.85 -22.36
C HIS A 162 -17.57 -4.66 -21.91
N GLU A 163 -17.23 -5.11 -20.70
CA GLU A 163 -15.93 -4.92 -20.06
C GLU A 163 -14.74 -5.44 -20.90
N PRO A 164 -14.81 -6.62 -21.55
CA PRO A 164 -13.69 -7.10 -22.37
C PRO A 164 -13.38 -6.19 -23.55
N LEU A 165 -14.40 -5.68 -24.24
CA LEU A 165 -14.26 -4.75 -25.36
C LEU A 165 -13.74 -3.39 -24.90
N LEU A 166 -14.23 -2.92 -23.77
CA LEU A 166 -13.76 -1.70 -23.14
C LEU A 166 -12.26 -1.79 -22.78
N ALA A 167 -11.81 -2.92 -22.21
CA ALA A 167 -10.40 -3.14 -21.87
C ALA A 167 -9.48 -3.08 -23.11
N MET A 168 -9.97 -3.51 -24.28
CA MET A 168 -9.27 -3.45 -25.57
C MET A 168 -9.14 -2.04 -26.19
N GLY A 169 -9.52 -0.97 -25.48
CA GLY A 169 -9.39 0.41 -25.95
C GLY A 169 -10.72 1.11 -26.15
N THR A 170 -10.76 2.39 -25.82
CA THR A 170 -11.95 3.24 -25.96
C THR A 170 -11.57 4.52 -26.68
N VAL A 171 -12.36 4.92 -27.67
CA VAL A 171 -12.24 6.21 -28.35
C VAL A 171 -13.53 7.01 -28.14
N ILE A 172 -13.38 8.29 -27.80
CA ILE A 172 -14.49 9.24 -27.62
C ILE A 172 -14.51 10.20 -28.79
N ILE A 173 -15.68 10.36 -29.42
CA ILE A 173 -15.85 11.11 -30.65
C ILE A 173 -17.04 12.05 -30.50
N GLU A 174 -16.82 13.33 -30.79
CA GLU A 174 -17.86 14.36 -30.74
C GLU A 174 -18.63 14.45 -32.05
N HIS A 175 -19.95 14.35 -32.00
CA HIS A 175 -20.81 14.69 -33.13
C HIS A 175 -20.92 16.21 -33.22
N ALA A 176 -20.28 16.82 -34.22
CA ALA A 176 -20.12 18.27 -34.33
C ALA A 176 -21.46 19.07 -34.21
N PRO A 177 -22.58 18.66 -34.83
CA PRO A 177 -23.89 19.30 -34.65
C PRO A 177 -24.44 19.26 -33.22
N SER A 178 -23.99 18.31 -32.39
CA SER A 178 -24.43 18.18 -30.99
C SER A 178 -23.51 18.91 -29.99
N ARG A 179 -22.33 19.38 -30.43
CA ARG A 179 -21.28 19.93 -29.57
C ARG A 179 -21.73 21.10 -28.70
N SER A 180 -22.43 22.07 -29.28
CA SER A 180 -22.89 23.26 -28.54
C SER A 180 -23.87 22.91 -27.43
N ARG A 181 -24.76 21.94 -27.68
CA ARG A 181 -25.77 21.49 -26.71
C ARG A 181 -25.18 20.67 -25.58
N LEU A 182 -24.09 19.93 -25.87
CA LEU A 182 -23.45 19.04 -24.91
C LEU A 182 -22.23 19.66 -24.22
N VAL A 183 -21.98 20.96 -24.39
CA VAL A 183 -20.77 21.63 -23.88
C VAL A 183 -20.57 21.44 -22.37
N ASP A 184 -21.65 21.41 -21.60
CA ASP A 184 -21.60 21.27 -20.14
C ASP A 184 -21.61 19.81 -19.67
N THR A 185 -22.22 18.90 -20.43
CA THR A 185 -22.47 17.51 -20.01
C THR A 185 -21.46 16.51 -20.58
N ALA A 186 -20.98 16.71 -21.81
CA ALA A 186 -20.05 15.79 -22.45
C ALA A 186 -18.69 15.71 -21.74
N PRO A 187 -18.06 16.80 -21.29
CA PRO A 187 -16.79 16.72 -20.54
C PRO A 187 -16.93 16.00 -19.18
N LYS A 188 -18.11 16.06 -18.57
CA LYS A 188 -18.41 15.36 -17.30
C LYS A 188 -18.55 13.87 -17.53
N PHE A 189 -19.34 13.48 -18.54
CA PHE A 189 -19.49 12.09 -18.94
C PHE A 189 -18.15 11.47 -19.39
N ALA A 190 -17.38 12.19 -20.20
CA ALA A 190 -16.07 11.72 -20.65
C ALA A 190 -15.11 11.44 -19.48
N ARG A 191 -15.04 12.34 -18.49
CA ARG A 191 -14.23 12.12 -17.27
C ARG A 191 -14.69 10.88 -16.49
N ALA A 192 -15.98 10.77 -16.21
CA ALA A 192 -16.53 9.63 -15.47
C ALA A 192 -16.33 8.30 -16.22
N LEU A 193 -16.43 8.31 -17.55
CA LEU A 193 -16.15 7.14 -18.38
C LEU A 193 -14.66 6.78 -18.37
N THR A 194 -13.76 7.76 -18.50
CA THR A 194 -12.31 7.50 -18.42
C THR A 194 -11.92 6.88 -17.09
N GLU A 195 -12.49 7.35 -15.98
CA GLU A 195 -12.29 6.76 -14.66
C GLU A 195 -12.77 5.31 -14.62
N TYR A 196 -14.02 5.06 -15.05
CA TYR A 196 -14.57 3.70 -15.15
C TYR A 196 -13.69 2.78 -16.02
N VAL A 197 -13.16 3.30 -17.13
CA VAL A 197 -12.27 2.56 -18.03
C VAL A 197 -10.98 2.15 -17.35
N GLY A 198 -10.39 3.03 -16.54
CA GLY A 198 -9.26 2.69 -15.67
C GLY A 198 -9.58 1.54 -14.73
N THR A 199 -10.71 1.64 -14.01
CA THR A 199 -11.17 0.62 -13.06
C THR A 199 -11.39 -0.75 -13.72
N VAL A 200 -12.05 -0.79 -14.87
CA VAL A 200 -12.33 -2.04 -15.61
C VAL A 200 -11.04 -2.67 -16.12
N ARG A 201 -10.10 -1.86 -16.65
CA ARG A 201 -8.80 -2.38 -17.10
C ARG A 201 -8.01 -3.02 -15.97
N MET A 202 -7.96 -2.37 -14.81
CA MET A 202 -7.28 -2.93 -13.62
C MET A 202 -7.93 -4.25 -13.18
N HIS A 203 -9.27 -4.30 -13.11
CA HIS A 203 -10.00 -5.53 -12.79
C HIS A 203 -9.75 -6.64 -13.80
N MET A 204 -9.75 -6.33 -15.10
CA MET A 204 -9.50 -7.29 -16.18
C MET A 204 -8.08 -7.83 -16.12
N ILE A 205 -7.07 -6.98 -15.92
CA ILE A 205 -5.67 -7.43 -15.76
C ILE A 205 -5.56 -8.39 -14.58
N THR A 206 -6.10 -8.00 -13.42
CA THR A 206 -6.10 -8.82 -12.20
C THR A 206 -6.78 -10.19 -12.44
N THR A 207 -7.93 -10.19 -13.11
CA THR A 207 -8.71 -11.41 -13.39
C THR A 207 -7.97 -12.33 -14.38
N LEU A 208 -7.39 -11.76 -15.43
CA LEU A 208 -6.69 -12.52 -16.47
C LEU A 208 -5.36 -13.08 -15.96
N VAL A 209 -4.58 -12.27 -15.23
CA VAL A 209 -3.25 -12.63 -14.69
C VAL A 209 -3.36 -13.64 -13.55
N HIS A 210 -4.41 -13.58 -12.72
CA HIS A 210 -4.56 -14.47 -11.55
C HIS A 210 -5.60 -15.59 -11.73
N SER A 211 -5.99 -15.90 -12.96
CA SER A 211 -6.95 -16.97 -13.23
C SER A 211 -6.45 -18.35 -12.79
N ASP A 212 -5.15 -18.63 -12.99
CA ASP A 212 -4.45 -19.83 -12.53
C ASP A 212 -4.31 -19.87 -11.01
N VAL A 213 -3.96 -18.75 -10.36
CA VAL A 213 -3.89 -18.60 -8.90
C VAL A 213 -5.24 -18.89 -8.25
N THR A 214 -6.31 -18.33 -8.83
CA THR A 214 -7.69 -18.53 -8.35
C THR A 214 -8.09 -20.00 -8.43
N VAL A 215 -7.87 -20.64 -9.58
CA VAL A 215 -8.18 -22.06 -9.79
C VAL A 215 -7.32 -22.95 -8.89
N ARG A 216 -6.02 -22.65 -8.73
CA ARG A 216 -5.15 -23.34 -7.79
C ARG A 216 -5.72 -23.28 -6.38
N ASN A 217 -6.04 -22.09 -5.87
CA ASN A 217 -6.55 -21.95 -4.51
C ASN A 217 -7.83 -22.76 -4.30
N MET A 218 -8.79 -22.67 -5.24
CA MET A 218 -10.03 -23.47 -5.19
C MET A 218 -9.75 -24.97 -5.14
N LEU A 219 -8.87 -25.47 -6.00
CA LEU A 219 -8.51 -26.89 -6.05
C LEU A 219 -7.72 -27.34 -4.82
N MET A 220 -6.77 -26.51 -4.33
CA MET A 220 -6.07 -26.73 -3.08
C MET A 220 -6.97 -26.63 -1.85
N ASN A 221 -8.20 -26.13 -1.98
CA ASN A 221 -9.19 -26.09 -0.91
C ASN A 221 -10.30 -27.14 -1.08
N LEU A 222 -10.24 -27.99 -2.11
CA LEU A 222 -11.37 -28.84 -2.50
C LEU A 222 -11.78 -29.83 -1.41
N ASP A 223 -10.84 -30.41 -0.69
CA ASP A 223 -11.10 -31.28 0.46
C ASP A 223 -11.79 -30.51 1.60
N HIS A 224 -11.29 -29.33 1.94
CA HIS A 224 -11.95 -28.46 2.92
C HIS A 224 -13.34 -28.03 2.46
N TYR A 225 -13.53 -27.75 1.18
CA TYR A 225 -14.81 -27.37 0.61
C TYR A 225 -15.85 -28.48 0.76
N VAL A 226 -15.48 -29.73 0.45
CA VAL A 226 -16.42 -30.85 0.62
C VAL A 226 -16.63 -31.19 2.09
N GLU A 227 -15.59 -31.15 2.93
CA GLU A 227 -15.66 -31.51 4.36
C GLU A 227 -16.36 -30.46 5.24
N SER A 228 -16.59 -29.24 4.73
CA SER A 228 -17.22 -28.15 5.48
C SER A 228 -18.65 -27.90 5.00
N PRO A 229 -19.58 -27.46 5.86
CA PRO A 229 -20.92 -27.04 5.43
C PRO A 229 -20.90 -25.79 4.56
N GLY A 230 -21.99 -25.61 3.80
CA GLY A 230 -22.27 -24.36 3.10
C GLY A 230 -22.80 -23.26 4.02
N ILE A 231 -23.49 -22.28 3.42
CA ILE A 231 -24.23 -21.20 4.07
C ILE A 231 -25.74 -21.23 3.73
N ALA A 232 -26.25 -22.28 3.07
CA ALA A 232 -27.65 -22.36 2.64
C ALA A 232 -28.64 -22.23 3.81
N ASP A 233 -28.35 -22.92 4.91
CA ASP A 233 -29.10 -22.90 6.18
C ASP A 233 -29.04 -21.55 6.91
N LEU A 234 -28.03 -20.71 6.64
CA LEU A 234 -27.97 -19.36 7.19
C LEU A 234 -28.94 -18.39 6.52
N LYS A 235 -29.52 -18.75 5.37
CA LYS A 235 -30.41 -17.87 4.61
C LYS A 235 -31.64 -17.51 5.45
N GLY A 236 -31.81 -16.22 5.75
CA GLY A 236 -32.92 -15.73 6.59
C GLY A 236 -32.85 -16.13 8.07
N ALA A 237 -31.76 -16.76 8.54
CA ALA A 237 -31.66 -17.24 9.92
C ALA A 237 -31.69 -16.13 10.99
N ALA A 238 -31.45 -14.88 10.61
CA ALA A 238 -31.49 -13.70 11.47
C ALA A 238 -32.40 -12.61 10.87
N GLU A 239 -33.51 -13.01 10.24
CA GLU A 239 -34.44 -12.09 9.59
C GLU A 239 -34.89 -10.95 10.52
N GLY A 240 -34.71 -9.71 10.06
CA GLY A 240 -35.07 -8.49 10.79
C GLY A 240 -34.23 -8.21 12.04
N ARG A 241 -33.14 -8.94 12.29
CA ARG A 241 -32.20 -8.66 13.38
C ARG A 241 -31.09 -7.73 12.92
N PRO A 242 -30.54 -6.89 13.80
CA PRO A 242 -29.37 -6.09 13.46
C PRO A 242 -28.12 -6.96 13.27
N ALA A 243 -27.29 -6.59 12.31
CA ALA A 243 -25.94 -7.11 12.16
C ALA A 243 -24.91 -5.99 12.25
N VAL A 244 -23.79 -6.23 12.92
CA VAL A 244 -22.62 -5.35 12.91
C VAL A 244 -21.52 -6.00 12.06
N VAL A 245 -21.17 -5.33 10.96
CA VAL A 245 -20.01 -5.65 10.13
C VAL A 245 -18.80 -4.87 10.65
N VAL A 246 -17.79 -5.61 11.10
CA VAL A 246 -16.57 -5.06 11.71
C VAL A 246 -15.43 -5.13 10.70
N SER A 247 -15.02 -3.95 10.22
CA SER A 247 -13.95 -3.77 9.22
C SER A 247 -12.68 -3.17 9.83
N ALA A 248 -11.57 -3.19 9.08
CA ALA A 248 -10.21 -2.94 9.61
C ALA A 248 -9.71 -1.48 9.49
N GLY A 249 -10.61 -0.54 9.22
CA GLY A 249 -10.25 0.86 9.09
C GLY A 249 -9.76 1.47 10.41
N PRO A 250 -8.91 2.52 10.36
CA PRO A 250 -8.35 3.16 11.54
C PRO A 250 -9.38 3.59 12.60
N SER A 251 -10.60 3.92 12.19
CA SER A 251 -11.68 4.32 13.10
C SER A 251 -12.19 3.22 14.02
N LEU A 252 -11.94 1.92 13.73
CA LEU A 252 -12.51 0.79 14.48
C LEU A 252 -12.36 0.90 16.00
N ARG A 253 -11.21 1.41 16.45
CA ARG A 253 -10.89 1.59 17.88
C ARG A 253 -11.92 2.44 18.64
N ARG A 254 -12.58 3.38 17.96
CA ARG A 254 -13.58 4.27 18.56
C ARG A 254 -14.76 3.47 19.12
N ASN A 255 -15.07 2.34 18.50
CA ASN A 255 -16.36 1.67 18.67
C ASN A 255 -16.22 0.22 19.18
N LEU A 256 -15.04 -0.40 19.03
CA LEU A 256 -14.81 -1.81 19.34
C LEU A 256 -15.25 -2.19 20.77
N HIS A 257 -14.93 -1.37 21.76
CA HIS A 257 -15.27 -1.59 23.17
C HIS A 257 -16.79 -1.69 23.44
N LEU A 258 -17.63 -1.13 22.57
CA LEU A 258 -19.09 -1.20 22.67
C LEU A 258 -19.61 -2.62 22.41
N LEU A 259 -18.92 -3.40 21.58
CA LEU A 259 -19.26 -4.79 21.30
C LEU A 259 -18.89 -5.74 22.46
N ALA A 260 -17.96 -5.34 23.33
CA ALA A 260 -17.61 -6.07 24.55
C ALA A 260 -18.66 -5.92 25.66
N ARG A 261 -19.64 -5.02 25.51
CA ARG A 261 -20.70 -4.82 26.51
C ARG A 261 -21.52 -6.11 26.70
N PRO A 262 -21.85 -6.50 27.94
CA PRO A 262 -22.59 -7.73 28.21
C PRO A 262 -23.90 -7.83 27.42
N GLY A 263 -24.17 -8.99 26.84
CA GLY A 263 -25.40 -9.30 26.12
C GLY A 263 -25.54 -8.67 24.73
N VAL A 264 -24.59 -7.87 24.23
CA VAL A 264 -24.62 -7.36 22.84
C VAL A 264 -24.58 -8.50 21.84
N ARG A 265 -23.63 -9.43 22.01
CA ARG A 265 -23.51 -10.63 21.16
C ARG A 265 -24.78 -11.49 21.16
N ASP A 266 -25.56 -11.49 22.23
CA ASP A 266 -26.81 -12.27 22.24
C ASP A 266 -27.91 -11.67 21.34
N ARG A 267 -27.84 -10.38 21.01
CA ARG A 267 -28.94 -9.63 20.37
C ARG A 267 -28.61 -9.15 18.96
N VAL A 268 -27.33 -9.21 18.57
CA VAL A 268 -26.80 -8.67 17.32
C VAL A 268 -25.90 -9.70 16.65
N VAL A 269 -26.07 -9.92 15.34
CA VAL A 269 -25.11 -10.74 14.57
C VAL A 269 -23.82 -9.93 14.41
N ILE A 270 -22.66 -10.52 14.71
CA ILE A 270 -21.37 -9.83 14.62
C ILE A 270 -20.54 -10.56 13.57
N ILE A 271 -20.20 -9.86 12.49
CA ILE A 271 -19.45 -10.40 11.36
C ILE A 271 -18.17 -9.59 11.21
N ALA A 272 -17.04 -10.23 11.45
CA ALA A 272 -15.73 -9.61 11.38
C ALA A 272 -15.03 -9.95 10.06
N VAL A 273 -14.32 -8.97 9.50
CA VAL A 273 -13.32 -9.29 8.47
C VAL A 273 -12.11 -9.99 9.12
N GLN A 274 -11.41 -10.85 8.40
CA GLN A 274 -10.29 -11.63 8.98
C GLN A 274 -9.21 -10.81 9.68
N THR A 275 -8.92 -9.60 9.18
CA THR A 275 -7.83 -8.75 9.70
C THR A 275 -8.12 -8.17 11.08
N VAL A 276 -9.38 -8.15 11.54
CA VAL A 276 -9.75 -7.61 12.86
C VAL A 276 -9.94 -8.68 13.93
N LEU A 277 -9.85 -9.97 13.57
CA LEU A 277 -10.13 -11.06 14.51
C LEU A 277 -9.27 -10.99 15.77
N ARG A 278 -7.94 -10.87 15.63
CA ARG A 278 -7.03 -10.78 16.79
C ARG A 278 -7.35 -9.58 17.69
N PRO A 279 -7.45 -8.32 17.17
CA PRO A 279 -7.89 -7.18 17.97
C PRO A 279 -9.20 -7.42 18.73
N MET A 280 -10.18 -8.10 18.10
CA MET A 280 -11.44 -8.43 18.75
C MET A 280 -11.25 -9.44 19.90
N LEU A 281 -10.49 -10.52 19.67
CA LEU A 281 -10.21 -11.53 20.70
C LEU A 281 -9.45 -10.93 21.89
N GLU A 282 -8.45 -10.07 21.63
CA GLU A 282 -7.70 -9.35 22.66
C GLU A 282 -8.59 -8.41 23.49
N ALA A 283 -9.61 -7.82 22.87
CA ALA A 283 -10.64 -7.04 23.55
C ALA A 283 -11.73 -7.90 24.24
N GLY A 284 -11.59 -9.23 24.23
CA GLY A 284 -12.56 -10.16 24.83
C GLY A 284 -13.83 -10.37 24.00
N ILE A 285 -13.82 -10.01 22.72
CA ILE A 285 -14.97 -10.05 21.81
C ILE A 285 -14.82 -11.22 20.86
N ARG A 286 -15.79 -12.15 20.89
CA ARG A 286 -15.87 -13.28 19.96
C ARG A 286 -16.97 -13.00 18.94
N PRO A 287 -16.65 -12.67 17.67
CA PRO A 287 -17.69 -12.49 16.65
C PRO A 287 -18.45 -13.80 16.41
N HIS A 288 -19.62 -13.73 15.76
CA HIS A 288 -20.31 -14.94 15.32
C HIS A 288 -19.61 -15.54 14.10
N PHE A 289 -19.25 -14.66 13.16
CA PHE A 289 -18.58 -15.02 11.93
C PHE A 289 -17.32 -14.21 11.72
N VAL A 290 -16.31 -14.85 11.17
CA VAL A 290 -15.15 -14.20 10.55
C VAL A 290 -15.21 -14.52 9.07
N THR A 291 -14.99 -13.54 8.19
CA THR A 291 -14.97 -13.78 6.74
C THR A 291 -13.57 -13.66 6.16
N ALA A 292 -13.27 -14.48 5.15
CA ALA A 292 -11.97 -14.51 4.48
C ALA A 292 -12.12 -14.71 2.97
N LEU A 293 -11.34 -13.95 2.19
CA LEU A 293 -11.25 -14.12 0.72
C LEU A 293 -9.86 -13.85 0.11
N ASP A 294 -8.87 -13.44 0.91
CA ASP A 294 -7.56 -13.06 0.39
C ASP A 294 -6.82 -14.25 -0.23
N TYR A 295 -6.22 -14.02 -1.40
CA TYR A 295 -5.52 -15.02 -2.20
C TYR A 295 -4.04 -15.21 -1.81
N HIS A 296 -3.50 -14.33 -0.96
CA HIS A 296 -2.09 -14.29 -0.60
C HIS A 296 -1.80 -15.03 0.72
N GLU A 297 -0.68 -15.77 0.78
CA GLU A 297 -0.29 -16.62 1.93
C GLU A 297 -0.10 -15.81 3.22
N ILE A 298 0.28 -14.53 3.12
CA ILE A 298 0.47 -13.62 4.27
C ILE A 298 -0.74 -13.59 5.22
N SER A 299 -1.93 -13.87 4.71
CA SER A 299 -3.18 -13.93 5.47
C SER A 299 -3.17 -15.00 6.57
N ARG A 300 -2.29 -16.01 6.47
CA ARG A 300 -2.01 -16.99 7.53
C ARG A 300 -1.73 -16.31 8.88
N ARG A 301 -1.01 -15.19 8.86
CA ARG A 301 -0.59 -14.43 10.06
C ARG A 301 -1.77 -13.96 10.91
N PHE A 302 -2.96 -13.78 10.34
CA PHE A 302 -4.15 -13.39 11.12
C PHE A 302 -4.64 -14.49 12.07
N TYR A 303 -4.19 -15.73 11.87
CA TYR A 303 -4.65 -16.90 12.62
C TYR A 303 -3.54 -17.66 13.38
N GLU A 304 -2.26 -17.34 13.13
CA GLU A 304 -1.11 -18.01 13.74
C GLU A 304 -1.15 -18.04 15.29
N GLY A 305 -1.01 -19.23 15.87
CA GLY A 305 -0.99 -19.38 17.33
C GLY A 305 -2.36 -19.28 18.01
N LEU A 306 -3.46 -19.15 17.25
CA LEU A 306 -4.80 -19.34 17.78
C LEU A 306 -5.08 -20.84 18.02
N SER A 307 -5.74 -21.14 19.13
CA SER A 307 -6.25 -22.47 19.47
C SER A 307 -7.76 -22.56 19.22
N ALA A 308 -8.30 -23.79 19.22
CA ALA A 308 -9.75 -23.99 19.12
C ALA A 308 -10.52 -23.31 20.28
N ALA A 309 -9.90 -23.18 21.45
CA ALA A 309 -10.48 -22.47 22.60
C ALA A 309 -10.55 -20.95 22.38
N ASP A 310 -9.58 -20.37 21.67
CA ASP A 310 -9.56 -18.93 21.37
C ASP A 310 -10.71 -18.51 20.43
N VAL A 311 -11.14 -19.42 19.55
CA VAL A 311 -12.19 -19.20 18.54
C VAL A 311 -13.49 -19.95 18.81
N GLU A 312 -13.66 -20.51 20.02
CA GLU A 312 -14.93 -21.13 20.43
C GLU A 312 -16.11 -20.19 20.19
N GLY A 313 -17.16 -20.71 19.54
CA GLY A 313 -18.36 -19.95 19.16
C GLY A 313 -18.18 -19.03 17.95
N VAL A 314 -17.03 -19.05 17.29
CA VAL A 314 -16.74 -18.30 16.06
C VAL A 314 -16.69 -19.26 14.87
N THR A 315 -17.37 -18.91 13.78
CA THR A 315 -17.32 -19.68 12.52
C THR A 315 -16.62 -18.88 11.42
N LEU A 316 -15.62 -19.48 10.76
CA LEU A 316 -15.01 -18.90 9.57
C LEU A 316 -15.92 -19.13 8.36
N VAL A 317 -16.33 -18.07 7.66
CA VAL A 317 -17.00 -18.14 6.36
C VAL A 317 -15.98 -17.73 5.29
N ALA A 318 -15.38 -18.72 4.65
CA ALA A 318 -14.30 -18.52 3.69
C ALA A 318 -14.81 -18.67 2.26
N GLU A 319 -14.51 -17.69 1.40
CA GLU A 319 -14.75 -17.84 -0.03
C GLU A 319 -13.88 -19.00 -0.57
N PRO A 320 -14.39 -19.86 -1.48
CA PRO A 320 -13.64 -21.04 -1.90
C PRO A 320 -12.28 -20.79 -2.54
N LYS A 321 -12.06 -19.59 -3.07
CA LYS A 321 -10.79 -19.15 -3.68
C LYS A 321 -9.76 -18.56 -2.70
N VAL A 322 -10.07 -18.52 -1.40
CA VAL A 322 -9.13 -18.04 -0.37
C VAL A 322 -7.81 -18.82 -0.43
N ASN A 323 -6.68 -18.23 -0.03
CA ASN A 323 -5.43 -18.98 0.07
C ASN A 323 -5.57 -20.15 1.05
N ALA A 324 -5.10 -21.33 0.67
CA ALA A 324 -5.23 -22.54 1.49
C ALA A 324 -4.57 -22.42 2.88
N ALA A 325 -3.53 -21.60 3.02
CA ALA A 325 -2.88 -21.33 4.30
C ALA A 325 -3.84 -20.72 5.35
N VAL A 326 -4.91 -20.04 4.91
CA VAL A 326 -5.95 -19.52 5.81
C VAL A 326 -6.75 -20.67 6.44
N LEU A 327 -7.16 -21.65 5.63
CA LEU A 327 -7.94 -22.79 6.10
C LEU A 327 -7.10 -23.74 6.96
N GLU A 328 -5.79 -23.84 6.68
CA GLU A 328 -4.84 -24.61 7.50
C GLU A 328 -4.57 -23.97 8.86
N ALA A 329 -4.49 -22.63 8.91
CA ALA A 329 -4.22 -21.92 10.15
C ALA A 329 -5.46 -21.73 11.03
N TRP A 330 -6.67 -21.88 10.50
CA TRP A 330 -7.92 -21.73 11.25
C TRP A 330 -8.22 -22.97 12.12
N PRO A 331 -8.29 -22.84 13.45
CA PRO A 331 -8.49 -23.99 14.35
C PRO A 331 -9.96 -24.29 14.68
N GLY A 332 -10.91 -23.50 14.17
CA GLY A 332 -12.33 -23.54 14.54
C GLY A 332 -13.26 -24.12 13.48
N ALA A 333 -14.57 -23.92 13.67
CA ALA A 333 -15.57 -24.31 12.69
C ALA A 333 -15.51 -23.43 11.43
N LYS A 334 -15.79 -24.01 10.26
CA LYS A 334 -15.72 -23.32 8.97
C LYS A 334 -16.92 -23.63 8.08
N ARG A 335 -17.29 -22.67 7.23
CA ARG A 335 -18.34 -22.74 6.22
C ARG A 335 -17.80 -22.17 4.91
N MET A 336 -18.19 -22.76 3.79
CA MET A 336 -17.75 -22.33 2.46
C MET A 336 -18.95 -22.23 1.51
N PRO A 337 -19.31 -21.02 1.02
CA PRO A 337 -20.45 -20.82 0.12
C PRO A 337 -20.20 -21.50 -1.23
N SER A 338 -21.24 -21.67 -2.03
CA SER A 338 -21.10 -22.30 -3.35
C SER A 338 -20.21 -21.47 -4.29
N ASP A 339 -19.40 -22.15 -5.09
CA ASP A 339 -18.65 -21.56 -6.22
C ASP A 339 -18.92 -22.34 -7.50
N ASP A 340 -19.03 -21.63 -8.63
CA ASP A 340 -19.40 -22.21 -9.94
C ASP A 340 -18.35 -23.21 -10.47
N PHE A 341 -17.06 -22.93 -10.27
CA PHE A 341 -15.98 -23.80 -10.74
C PHE A 341 -15.98 -25.10 -9.94
N LEU A 342 -16.08 -25.01 -8.62
CA LEU A 342 -16.14 -26.18 -7.74
C LEU A 342 -17.45 -26.98 -7.91
N ALA A 343 -18.59 -26.30 -8.11
CA ALA A 343 -19.86 -26.96 -8.41
C ALA A 343 -19.78 -27.74 -9.73
N THR A 344 -19.17 -27.15 -10.77
CA THR A 344 -18.94 -27.82 -12.07
C THR A 344 -17.99 -29.02 -11.92
N MET A 345 -16.92 -28.87 -11.12
CA MET A 345 -15.97 -29.93 -10.83
C MET A 345 -16.63 -31.14 -10.16
N LEU A 346 -17.42 -30.89 -9.12
CA LEU A 346 -18.09 -31.93 -8.33
C LEU A 346 -19.34 -32.52 -9.03
N GLY A 347 -20.04 -31.72 -9.83
CA GLY A 347 -21.34 -32.06 -10.41
C GLY A 347 -22.47 -32.09 -9.37
N ASP A 348 -23.72 -32.13 -9.84
CA ASP A 348 -24.92 -31.97 -9.00
C ASP A 348 -25.01 -32.98 -7.85
N SER A 349 -24.49 -34.20 -8.04
CA SER A 349 -24.54 -35.27 -7.04
C SER A 349 -23.60 -35.08 -5.84
N LEU A 350 -22.49 -34.36 -6.01
CA LEU A 350 -21.47 -34.14 -4.97
C LEU A 350 -21.38 -32.67 -4.53
N GLY A 351 -21.92 -31.75 -5.32
CA GLY A 351 -21.88 -30.31 -5.04
C GLY A 351 -22.78 -29.88 -3.88
N GLY A 352 -23.95 -30.52 -3.73
CA GLY A 352 -24.93 -30.22 -2.68
C GLY A 352 -25.51 -28.80 -2.70
N GLU A 353 -26.54 -28.54 -1.89
CA GLU A 353 -27.08 -27.19 -1.70
C GLU A 353 -26.21 -26.42 -0.68
N ARG A 354 -25.24 -25.64 -1.18
CA ARG A 354 -24.29 -24.91 -0.31
C ARG A 354 -24.64 -23.45 -0.09
N GLY A 355 -25.54 -22.88 -0.89
CA GLY A 355 -25.93 -21.47 -0.81
C GLY A 355 -24.90 -20.55 -1.48
N ALA A 356 -25.37 -19.79 -2.46
CA ALA A 356 -24.55 -18.81 -3.18
C ALA A 356 -24.51 -17.49 -2.42
N ILE A 357 -23.34 -16.85 -2.45
CA ILE A 357 -23.17 -15.48 -1.99
C ILE A 357 -22.63 -14.65 -3.15
N ARG A 358 -23.00 -13.36 -3.17
CA ARG A 358 -22.53 -12.46 -4.21
C ARG A 358 -21.01 -12.24 -4.08
N ALA A 359 -20.33 -12.12 -5.22
CA ALA A 359 -18.91 -11.78 -5.26
C ALA A 359 -18.68 -10.32 -4.82
N GLY A 360 -17.74 -10.12 -3.89
CA GLY A 360 -17.32 -8.81 -3.40
C GLY A 360 -15.88 -8.49 -3.78
N ALA A 361 -15.54 -7.21 -3.90
CA ALA A 361 -14.17 -6.77 -4.21
C ALA A 361 -13.23 -6.70 -3.00
N THR A 362 -13.77 -6.84 -1.77
CA THR A 362 -13.01 -6.89 -0.50
C THR A 362 -13.75 -7.74 0.53
N VAL A 363 -13.04 -8.24 1.55
CA VAL A 363 -13.58 -9.05 2.66
C VAL A 363 -14.79 -8.37 3.33
N ALA A 364 -14.80 -7.04 3.38
CA ALA A 364 -15.91 -6.28 3.92
C ALA A 364 -17.22 -6.45 3.12
N HIS A 365 -17.15 -6.56 1.79
CA HIS A 365 -18.33 -6.86 0.97
C HIS A 365 -18.85 -8.27 1.27
N LEU A 366 -17.96 -9.26 1.43
CA LEU A 366 -18.36 -10.61 1.81
C LEU A 366 -19.08 -10.63 3.16
N SER A 367 -18.58 -9.87 4.14
CA SER A 367 -19.24 -9.69 5.44
C SER A 367 -20.62 -9.05 5.31
N TYR A 368 -20.73 -8.00 4.51
CA TYR A 368 -21.99 -7.31 4.23
C TYR A 368 -23.03 -8.22 3.56
N TYR A 369 -22.62 -8.95 2.52
CA TYR A 369 -23.50 -9.89 1.83
C TYR A 369 -23.90 -11.05 2.72
N LEU A 370 -23.03 -11.51 3.62
CA LEU A 370 -23.39 -12.54 4.59
C LEU A 370 -24.49 -12.05 5.54
N ALA A 371 -24.40 -10.81 6.03
CA ALA A 371 -25.44 -10.20 6.85
C ALA A 371 -26.79 -10.14 6.12
N ARG A 372 -26.77 -9.72 4.84
CA ARG A 372 -27.98 -9.66 4.01
C ARG A 372 -28.52 -11.04 3.63
N HIS A 373 -27.66 -12.02 3.37
CA HIS A 373 -28.05 -13.40 3.14
C HIS A 373 -28.80 -13.98 4.36
N MET A 374 -28.36 -13.60 5.57
CA MET A 374 -29.03 -13.96 6.82
C MET A 374 -30.34 -13.21 7.08
N GLY A 375 -30.70 -12.23 6.26
CA GLY A 375 -31.91 -11.42 6.40
C GLY A 375 -31.79 -10.28 7.42
N CYS A 376 -30.57 -9.89 7.82
CA CYS A 376 -30.37 -8.87 8.84
C CYS A 376 -30.82 -7.48 8.36
N ASP A 377 -31.55 -6.76 9.22
CA ASP A 377 -31.93 -5.36 9.06
C ASP A 377 -32.04 -4.67 10.44
N PRO A 378 -31.35 -3.54 10.68
CA PRO A 378 -30.38 -2.90 9.80
C PRO A 378 -29.04 -3.66 9.73
N VAL A 379 -28.23 -3.34 8.71
CA VAL A 379 -26.79 -3.67 8.71
C VAL A 379 -26.01 -2.44 9.16
N ILE A 380 -25.26 -2.56 10.24
CA ILE A 380 -24.46 -1.53 10.89
C ILE A 380 -22.99 -1.74 10.54
N LEU A 381 -22.32 -0.72 10.00
CA LEU A 381 -20.92 -0.77 9.59
C LEU A 381 -20.05 -0.08 10.64
N ILE A 382 -18.96 -0.71 11.08
CA ILE A 382 -17.92 -0.06 11.90
C ILE A 382 -16.52 -0.37 11.35
N GLY A 383 -15.59 0.57 11.50
CA GLY A 383 -14.24 0.43 10.91
C GLY A 383 -14.26 0.35 9.38
N GLN A 384 -15.35 0.76 8.71
CA GLN A 384 -15.47 0.75 7.26
C GLN A 384 -15.01 2.10 6.71
N ASP A 385 -13.75 2.44 6.92
CA ASP A 385 -13.26 3.80 6.68
C ASP A 385 -13.25 4.16 5.18
N LEU A 386 -12.78 3.24 4.32
CA LEU A 386 -12.61 3.48 2.88
C LEU A 386 -11.82 4.77 2.57
N GLY A 387 -10.89 5.10 3.47
CA GLY A 387 -10.05 6.28 3.44
C GLY A 387 -9.08 6.27 4.62
N PHE A 388 -8.10 7.16 4.57
CA PHE A 388 -7.03 7.28 5.55
C PHE A 388 -7.44 8.20 6.69
N THR A 389 -8.38 7.74 7.52
CA THR A 389 -8.90 8.48 8.67
C THR A 389 -7.76 8.91 9.59
N ASP A 390 -7.76 10.19 9.98
CA ASP A 390 -6.74 10.82 10.84
C ASP A 390 -5.29 10.67 10.30
N GLY A 391 -5.12 10.48 8.99
CA GLY A 391 -3.80 10.36 8.34
C GLY A 391 -3.12 9.03 8.63
N GLN A 392 -3.92 7.99 8.83
CA GLN A 392 -3.46 6.63 9.12
C GLN A 392 -3.79 5.71 7.95
N TYR A 393 -2.80 4.94 7.51
CA TYR A 393 -2.98 3.82 6.61
C TYR A 393 -3.44 2.58 7.37
N TYR A 394 -2.85 2.33 8.54
CA TYR A 394 -3.16 1.18 9.38
C TYR A 394 -3.76 1.59 10.73
N SER A 395 -4.58 0.72 11.31
CA SER A 395 -5.07 0.89 12.67
C SER A 395 -3.94 0.77 13.69
N LYS A 396 -4.09 1.46 14.83
CA LYS A 396 -3.15 1.36 15.98
C LYS A 396 -2.90 -0.11 16.34
N GLY A 397 -1.63 -0.50 16.43
CA GLY A 397 -1.20 -1.86 16.80
C GLY A 397 -1.14 -2.85 15.62
N ALA A 398 -1.23 -2.38 14.38
CA ALA A 398 -1.05 -3.26 13.22
C ALA A 398 0.36 -3.86 13.18
N ALA A 399 0.50 -5.10 12.69
CA ALA A 399 1.78 -5.81 12.67
C ALA A 399 2.92 -5.08 11.94
N ILE A 400 2.60 -4.21 10.98
CA ILE A 400 3.58 -3.37 10.29
C ILE A 400 4.24 -2.34 11.22
N HIS A 401 3.56 -1.92 12.30
CA HIS A 401 4.13 -1.03 13.32
C HIS A 401 5.33 -1.68 14.00
N ASP A 402 5.28 -2.99 14.26
CA ASP A 402 6.42 -3.74 14.79
C ASP A 402 7.56 -3.84 13.78
N VAL A 403 7.26 -4.00 12.48
CA VAL A 403 8.29 -3.98 11.42
C VAL A 403 9.02 -2.64 11.37
N TRP A 404 8.30 -1.53 11.55
CA TRP A 404 8.90 -0.19 11.58
C TRP A 404 9.60 0.13 12.89
N ALA A 405 9.46 -0.67 13.95
CA ALA A 405 10.02 -0.38 15.28
C ALA A 405 11.56 -0.15 15.25
N SER A 406 12.27 -0.85 14.35
CA SER A 406 13.70 -0.70 14.12
C SER A 406 14.10 0.60 13.39
N GLU A 407 13.14 1.46 13.08
CA GLU A 407 13.31 2.76 12.42
C GLU A 407 12.78 3.92 13.28
N LEU A 408 11.88 3.63 14.23
CA LEU A 408 11.23 4.66 15.03
C LEU A 408 12.19 5.29 16.03
N ASN A 409 12.17 6.61 16.19
CA ASN A 409 12.93 7.37 17.18
C ASN A 409 12.33 8.77 17.36
N ALA A 410 13.03 9.72 18.00
CA ALA A 410 12.53 11.08 18.22
C ALA A 410 12.36 11.91 16.93
N PHE A 411 12.93 11.50 15.80
CA PHE A 411 12.87 12.20 14.52
C PHE A 411 12.20 11.39 13.42
N ASN A 412 11.80 10.15 13.71
CA ASN A 412 11.03 9.30 12.81
C ASN A 412 9.93 8.64 13.64
N THR A 413 8.81 9.34 13.78
CA THR A 413 7.68 8.94 14.63
C THR A 413 6.77 7.96 13.89
N LEU A 414 5.90 7.27 14.63
CA LEU A 414 4.93 6.37 14.00
C LEU A 414 3.90 7.15 13.17
N GLU A 415 3.50 8.34 13.64
CA GLU A 415 2.64 9.28 12.93
C GLU A 415 3.24 9.68 11.57
N MET A 416 4.55 9.93 11.55
CA MET A 416 5.28 10.26 10.33
C MET A 416 5.39 9.06 9.39
N MET A 417 5.60 7.85 9.90
CA MET A 417 5.65 6.62 9.08
C MET A 417 4.29 6.30 8.44
N GLU A 418 3.20 6.43 9.19
CA GLU A 418 1.83 6.30 8.67
C GLU A 418 1.55 7.33 7.57
N TRP A 419 1.92 8.59 7.80
CA TRP A 419 1.77 9.63 6.77
C TRP A 419 2.57 9.32 5.52
N GLN A 420 3.85 8.96 5.66
CA GLN A 420 4.71 8.58 4.53
C GLN A 420 4.15 7.39 3.75
N ARG A 421 3.57 6.41 4.43
CA ARG A 421 2.94 5.25 3.77
C ARG A 421 1.81 5.69 2.83
N ILE A 422 1.03 6.71 3.21
CA ILE A 422 -0.01 7.29 2.37
C ILE A 422 0.62 8.04 1.19
N VAL A 423 1.44 9.06 1.47
CA VAL A 423 1.92 9.99 0.42
C VAL A 423 2.94 9.39 -0.56
N ARG A 424 3.55 8.24 -0.23
CA ARG A 424 4.37 7.46 -1.18
C ARG A 424 3.58 6.94 -2.39
N ASN A 425 2.26 6.82 -2.27
CA ASN A 425 1.37 6.41 -3.35
C ASN A 425 0.58 7.58 -3.95
N ARG A 426 1.07 8.83 -3.84
CA ARG A 426 0.37 10.07 -4.24
C ARG A 426 -0.30 10.01 -5.62
N GLY A 427 0.29 9.32 -6.60
CA GLY A 427 -0.29 9.16 -7.95
C GLY A 427 -1.63 8.41 -7.99
N HIS A 428 -1.99 7.69 -6.92
CA HIS A 428 -3.23 6.93 -6.79
C HIS A 428 -4.14 7.46 -5.66
N LEU A 429 -3.81 8.61 -5.07
CA LEU A 429 -4.58 9.22 -3.99
C LEU A 429 -5.63 10.19 -4.55
N HIS A 430 -6.79 10.19 -3.90
CA HIS A 430 -7.89 11.09 -4.18
C HIS A 430 -8.37 11.71 -2.87
N LYS A 431 -8.80 12.96 -2.95
CA LYS A 431 -9.45 13.65 -1.83
C LYS A 431 -10.94 13.27 -1.80
N ALA A 432 -11.45 13.01 -0.62
CA ALA A 432 -12.85 12.72 -0.34
C ALA A 432 -13.27 13.43 0.96
N GLU A 433 -14.58 13.57 1.15
CA GLU A 433 -15.15 14.13 2.37
C GLU A 433 -15.42 13.01 3.38
N ASP A 434 -14.95 13.18 4.61
CA ASP A 434 -15.29 12.28 5.71
C ASP A 434 -16.72 12.54 6.22
N HIS A 435 -17.22 11.70 7.12
CA HIS A 435 -18.58 11.84 7.67
C HIS A 435 -18.83 13.18 8.43
N LEU A 436 -17.78 13.96 8.72
CA LEU A 436 -17.83 15.23 9.44
C LEU A 436 -17.55 16.43 8.53
N GLY A 437 -17.48 16.24 7.22
CA GLY A 437 -17.24 17.33 6.26
C GLY A 437 -15.77 17.68 6.07
N ARG A 438 -14.83 16.90 6.61
CA ARG A 438 -13.39 17.16 6.50
C ARG A 438 -12.81 16.46 5.28
N GLU A 439 -11.81 17.08 4.68
CA GLU A 439 -11.08 16.47 3.56
C GLU A 439 -10.13 15.38 4.08
N ILE A 440 -10.24 14.17 3.53
CA ILE A 440 -9.36 13.04 3.79
C ILE A 440 -8.87 12.42 2.48
N TYR A 441 -7.76 11.69 2.54
CA TYR A 441 -7.29 10.90 1.41
C TYR A 441 -7.95 9.52 1.36
N THR A 442 -8.24 9.05 0.16
CA THR A 442 -8.54 7.65 -0.19
C THR A 442 -7.70 7.26 -1.39
N ASP A 443 -7.51 5.97 -1.66
CA ASP A 443 -6.91 5.49 -2.90
C ASP A 443 -7.97 5.01 -3.92
N GLU A 444 -7.52 4.76 -5.15
CA GLU A 444 -8.35 4.27 -6.26
C GLU A 444 -9.04 2.92 -5.96
N GLN A 445 -8.35 2.05 -5.20
CA GLN A 445 -8.89 0.74 -4.82
C GLN A 445 -10.07 0.89 -3.85
N MET A 446 -9.91 1.68 -2.80
CA MET A 446 -10.98 1.99 -1.83
C MET A 446 -12.13 2.78 -2.45
N ARG A 447 -11.87 3.67 -3.42
CA ARG A 447 -12.93 4.31 -4.22
C ARG A 447 -13.77 3.30 -4.97
N THR A 448 -13.11 2.31 -5.59
CA THR A 448 -13.82 1.24 -6.28
C THR A 448 -14.68 0.41 -5.33
N TYR A 449 -14.18 0.16 -4.12
CA TYR A 449 -14.96 -0.50 -3.06
C TYR A 449 -16.15 0.34 -2.61
N LEU A 450 -15.94 1.64 -2.38
CA LEU A 450 -17.01 2.57 -2.02
C LEU A 450 -18.10 2.61 -3.09
N ALA A 451 -17.72 2.71 -4.36
CA ALA A 451 -18.66 2.72 -5.48
C ALA A 451 -19.48 1.41 -5.56
N GLN A 452 -18.92 0.27 -5.15
CA GLN A 452 -19.67 -0.98 -5.06
C GLN A 452 -20.64 -0.98 -3.87
N PHE A 453 -20.18 -0.63 -2.67
CA PHE A 453 -21.02 -0.47 -1.50
C PHE A 453 -22.20 0.47 -1.73
N GLU A 454 -21.97 1.66 -2.28
CA GLU A 454 -23.04 2.64 -2.53
C GLU A 454 -24.08 2.13 -3.54
N ARG A 455 -23.68 1.32 -4.52
CA ARG A 455 -24.63 0.63 -5.41
C ARG A 455 -25.50 -0.36 -4.65
N ASP A 456 -24.90 -1.11 -3.73
CA ASP A 456 -25.61 -2.11 -2.94
C ASP A 456 -26.52 -1.44 -1.90
N PHE A 457 -26.08 -0.37 -1.25
CA PHE A 457 -26.88 0.42 -0.31
C PHE A 457 -28.08 1.10 -0.99
N MET A 458 -27.87 1.61 -2.21
CA MET A 458 -28.96 2.16 -3.03
C MET A 458 -30.02 1.09 -3.32
N GLU A 459 -29.61 -0.13 -3.66
CA GLU A 459 -30.54 -1.23 -3.94
C GLU A 459 -31.32 -1.63 -2.68
N ASP A 460 -30.63 -1.73 -1.55
CA ASP A 460 -31.26 -1.97 -0.25
C ASP A 460 -32.28 -0.89 0.10
N CYS A 461 -31.97 0.38 -0.11
CA CYS A 461 -32.91 1.48 0.11
C CYS A 461 -34.19 1.33 -0.75
N LYS A 462 -34.08 0.86 -2.00
CA LYS A 462 -35.26 0.60 -2.85
C LYS A 462 -36.11 -0.55 -2.32
N HIS A 463 -35.48 -1.51 -1.64
CA HIS A 463 -36.15 -2.62 -0.97
C HIS A 463 -36.63 -2.27 0.46
N GLY A 464 -36.43 -1.03 0.91
CA GLY A 464 -36.80 -0.59 2.27
C GLY A 464 -35.88 -1.11 3.38
N LEU A 465 -34.71 -1.62 3.03
CA LEU A 465 -33.68 -2.09 3.96
C LEU A 465 -32.76 -0.94 4.36
N ARG A 466 -32.25 -0.98 5.60
CA ARG A 466 -31.44 0.09 6.18
C ARG A 466 -29.98 -0.31 6.30
N VAL A 467 -29.11 0.65 6.03
CA VAL A 467 -27.66 0.57 6.25
C VAL A 467 -27.27 1.73 7.16
N ILE A 468 -26.62 1.43 8.27
CA ILE A 468 -26.17 2.41 9.25
C ILE A 468 -24.65 2.50 9.16
N ASP A 469 -24.14 3.68 8.82
CA ASP A 469 -22.72 3.98 8.91
C ASP A 469 -22.40 4.44 10.33
N ALA A 470 -22.01 3.47 11.16
CA ALA A 470 -21.51 3.70 12.51
C ALA A 470 -19.98 3.62 12.57
N THR A 471 -19.30 3.92 11.46
CA THR A 471 -17.84 3.92 11.40
C THR A 471 -17.26 4.99 12.31
N GLU A 472 -17.98 6.10 12.52
CA GLU A 472 -17.50 7.27 13.27
C GLU A 472 -16.16 7.79 12.73
N GLY A 473 -15.83 7.48 11.47
CA GLY A 473 -14.63 7.86 10.73
C GLY A 473 -14.81 7.52 9.24
N GLY A 474 -13.78 7.76 8.43
CA GLY A 474 -13.78 7.38 7.03
C GLY A 474 -14.62 8.25 6.10
N VAL A 475 -14.59 7.89 4.83
CA VAL A 475 -15.32 8.56 3.74
C VAL A 475 -16.81 8.43 3.99
N LYS A 476 -17.52 9.53 3.76
CA LYS A 476 -18.98 9.59 3.79
C LYS A 476 -19.58 8.68 2.72
N LYS A 477 -20.47 7.78 3.14
CA LYS A 477 -21.09 6.77 2.26
C LYS A 477 -22.50 7.18 1.87
N SER A 478 -22.76 7.29 0.57
CA SER A 478 -24.11 7.57 0.06
C SER A 478 -25.07 6.43 0.38
N HIS A 479 -26.37 6.77 0.52
CA HIS A 479 -27.43 5.79 0.80
C HIS A 479 -27.28 5.03 2.13
N SER A 480 -26.63 5.64 3.12
CA SER A 480 -26.51 5.13 4.49
C SER A 480 -26.93 6.19 5.53
N GLU A 481 -27.35 5.75 6.71
CA GLU A 481 -27.64 6.62 7.86
C GLU A 481 -26.41 6.75 8.77
N ILE A 482 -25.87 7.95 8.95
CA ILE A 482 -24.74 8.20 9.86
C ILE A 482 -25.24 8.27 11.31
N ARG A 483 -24.71 7.41 12.19
CA ARG A 483 -25.01 7.38 13.63
C ARG A 483 -23.81 6.90 14.43
N THR A 484 -23.78 7.10 15.74
CA THR A 484 -22.79 6.40 16.59
C THR A 484 -23.17 4.93 16.73
N LEU A 485 -22.19 4.04 16.97
CA LEU A 485 -22.52 2.63 17.25
C LEU A 485 -23.35 2.51 18.53
N ALA A 486 -23.11 3.38 19.52
CA ALA A 486 -23.88 3.40 20.76
C ALA A 486 -25.38 3.64 20.49
N ASP A 487 -25.71 4.69 19.73
CA ASP A 487 -27.10 5.03 19.40
C ASP A 487 -27.76 3.93 18.54
N ALA A 488 -27.01 3.35 17.60
CA ALA A 488 -27.51 2.26 16.77
C ALA A 488 -27.82 1.00 17.60
N LEU A 489 -26.95 0.64 18.56
CA LEU A 489 -27.20 -0.48 19.45
C LEU A 489 -28.39 -0.22 20.38
N ASP A 490 -28.54 1.00 20.91
CA ASP A 490 -29.64 1.34 21.82
C ASP A 490 -31.01 1.31 21.10
N GLU A 491 -31.07 1.71 19.83
CA GLU A 491 -32.31 1.67 19.04
C GLU A 491 -32.64 0.27 18.49
N PHE A 492 -31.67 -0.40 17.85
CA PHE A 492 -31.94 -1.62 17.08
C PHE A 492 -31.67 -2.91 17.86
N ALA A 493 -30.96 -2.83 18.97
CA ALA A 493 -30.68 -3.94 19.86
C ALA A 493 -30.90 -3.53 21.33
N PRO A 494 -32.13 -3.19 21.74
CA PRO A 494 -32.44 -2.82 23.12
C PRO A 494 -32.26 -4.01 24.07
N LYS A 495 -32.09 -3.76 25.39
CA LYS A 495 -31.69 -4.78 26.39
C LYS A 495 -32.63 -5.98 26.50
N ASP A 496 -33.88 -5.79 26.12
CA ASP A 496 -34.96 -6.78 26.09
C ASP A 496 -35.11 -7.48 24.73
N ALA A 497 -34.30 -7.15 23.73
CA ALA A 497 -34.36 -7.80 22.43
C ALA A 497 -34.10 -9.31 22.56
N PRO A 498 -34.85 -10.16 21.83
CA PRO A 498 -34.71 -11.60 21.91
C PRO A 498 -33.30 -12.06 21.49
N ARG A 499 -32.87 -13.23 21.96
CA ARG A 499 -31.58 -13.80 21.54
C ARG A 499 -31.58 -14.12 20.04
N VAL A 500 -30.46 -13.90 19.36
CA VAL A 500 -30.22 -14.35 17.98
C VAL A 500 -29.83 -15.83 18.04
N MET A 501 -30.56 -16.67 17.31
CA MET A 501 -30.31 -18.10 17.24
C MET A 501 -29.77 -18.42 15.84
N LEU A 502 -28.52 -18.87 15.76
CA LEU A 502 -27.86 -19.19 14.50
C LEU A 502 -27.67 -20.70 14.35
N PRO A 503 -27.86 -21.27 13.14
CA PRO A 503 -27.60 -22.68 12.87
C PRO A 503 -26.15 -23.07 13.12
N GLU A 504 -25.93 -24.14 13.88
CA GLU A 504 -24.61 -24.72 14.06
C GLU A 504 -24.12 -25.39 12.76
N PRO A 505 -22.82 -25.32 12.45
CA PRO A 505 -22.25 -25.98 11.29
C PRO A 505 -22.30 -27.52 11.47
N VAL A 506 -23.12 -28.19 10.67
CA VAL A 506 -23.20 -29.65 10.62
C VAL A 506 -22.25 -30.19 9.54
N LEU A 507 -21.38 -31.13 9.89
CA LEU A 507 -20.42 -31.72 8.96
C LEU A 507 -21.15 -32.53 7.87
N PRO A 508 -20.91 -32.25 6.58
CA PRO A 508 -21.67 -32.86 5.50
C PRO A 508 -21.16 -34.22 5.00
N VAL A 509 -19.90 -34.63 5.27
CA VAL A 509 -19.25 -35.72 4.50
C VAL A 509 -19.00 -37.00 5.30
N SER A 510 -19.46 -38.11 4.72
CA SER A 510 -19.15 -39.49 5.08
C SER A 510 -17.94 -40.04 4.30
N ALA A 511 -17.33 -41.13 4.78
CA ALA A 511 -16.20 -41.78 4.09
C ALA A 511 -16.52 -42.22 2.64
N GLY A 512 -17.80 -42.52 2.33
CA GLY A 512 -18.23 -42.91 0.98
C GLY A 512 -18.24 -41.74 -0.02
N GLU A 513 -18.55 -40.53 0.43
CA GLU A 513 -18.56 -39.33 -0.43
C GLU A 513 -17.14 -38.89 -0.79
N ARG A 514 -16.16 -39.04 0.12
CA ARG A 514 -14.75 -38.75 -0.18
C ARG A 514 -14.22 -39.58 -1.35
N ALA A 515 -14.56 -40.87 -1.40
CA ALA A 515 -14.17 -41.75 -2.51
C ALA A 515 -14.77 -41.29 -3.85
N ALA A 516 -16.04 -40.88 -3.85
CA ALA A 516 -16.71 -40.38 -5.05
C ALA A 516 -16.10 -39.06 -5.56
N VAL A 517 -15.64 -38.18 -4.65
CA VAL A 517 -14.91 -36.95 -5.02
C VAL A 517 -13.58 -37.29 -5.70
N LEU A 518 -12.81 -38.25 -5.18
CA LEU A 518 -11.57 -38.70 -5.80
C LEU A 518 -11.79 -39.29 -7.20
N ASP A 519 -12.81 -40.13 -7.36
CA ASP A 519 -13.20 -40.69 -8.66
C ASP A 519 -13.54 -39.58 -9.66
N ARG A 520 -14.25 -38.55 -9.20
CA ARG A 520 -14.59 -37.37 -10.01
C ARG A 520 -13.35 -36.58 -10.42
N ILE A 521 -12.39 -36.36 -9.51
CA ILE A 521 -11.12 -35.68 -9.83
C ILE A 521 -10.36 -36.46 -10.92
N HIS A 522 -10.28 -37.78 -10.79
CA HIS A 522 -9.64 -38.63 -11.80
C HIS A 522 -10.36 -38.60 -13.16
N GLU A 523 -11.69 -38.58 -13.17
CA GLU A 523 -12.50 -38.44 -14.38
C GLU A 523 -12.20 -37.15 -15.12
N VAL A 524 -12.28 -36.01 -14.42
CA VAL A 524 -12.01 -34.69 -15.00
C VAL A 524 -10.57 -34.62 -15.52
N ARG A 525 -9.59 -35.12 -14.73
CA ARG A 525 -8.19 -35.14 -15.15
C ARG A 525 -7.98 -35.93 -16.45
N ARG A 526 -8.62 -37.09 -16.62
CA ARG A 526 -8.56 -37.85 -17.88
C ARG A 526 -9.15 -37.05 -19.06
N GLY A 527 -10.24 -36.33 -18.82
CA GLY A 527 -10.85 -35.43 -19.82
C GLY A 527 -9.89 -34.30 -20.24
N VAL A 528 -9.24 -33.64 -19.28
CA VAL A 528 -8.26 -32.57 -19.53
C VAL A 528 -7.06 -33.08 -20.35
N VAL A 529 -6.50 -34.24 -20.00
CA VAL A 529 -5.42 -34.89 -20.77
C VAL A 529 -5.86 -35.18 -22.22
N ARG A 530 -7.10 -35.64 -22.39
CA ARG A 530 -7.67 -35.90 -23.72
C ARG A 530 -7.80 -34.62 -24.54
N ILE A 531 -8.29 -33.52 -23.95
CA ILE A 531 -8.35 -32.20 -24.59
C ILE A 531 -6.95 -31.75 -25.03
N ALA A 532 -5.95 -31.81 -24.14
CA ALA A 532 -4.57 -31.42 -24.47
C ALA A 532 -4.02 -32.20 -25.66
N SER A 533 -4.26 -33.51 -25.71
CA SER A 533 -3.84 -34.38 -26.82
C SER A 533 -4.50 -33.98 -28.14
N ILE A 534 -5.83 -33.82 -28.17
CA ILE A 534 -6.56 -33.47 -29.40
C ILE A 534 -6.17 -32.06 -29.88
N SER A 535 -5.99 -31.10 -28.97
CA SER A 535 -5.57 -29.74 -29.33
C SER A 535 -4.17 -29.69 -29.94
N ARG A 536 -3.21 -30.48 -29.43
CA ARG A 536 -1.88 -30.60 -30.05
C ARG A 536 -1.95 -31.25 -31.44
N GLU A 537 -2.78 -32.28 -31.61
CA GLU A 537 -3.00 -32.90 -32.93
C GLU A 537 -3.66 -31.91 -33.90
N THR A 538 -4.63 -31.11 -33.42
CA THR A 538 -5.30 -30.06 -34.20
C THR A 538 -4.30 -28.99 -34.64
N GLY A 539 -3.39 -28.57 -33.76
CA GLY A 539 -2.31 -27.64 -34.11
C GLY A 539 -1.38 -28.16 -35.21
N ARG A 540 -1.02 -29.46 -35.19
CA ARG A 540 -0.25 -30.09 -36.27
C ARG A 540 -1.05 -30.14 -37.58
N LEU A 541 -2.35 -30.43 -37.50
CA LEU A 541 -3.25 -30.45 -38.65
C LEU A 541 -3.37 -29.06 -39.29
N LEU A 542 -3.54 -28.01 -38.48
CA LEU A 542 -3.62 -26.62 -38.93
C LEU A 542 -2.31 -26.14 -39.58
N LYS A 543 -1.15 -26.51 -39.04
CA LYS A 543 0.15 -26.26 -39.70
C LYS A 543 0.24 -26.93 -41.06
N LYS A 544 -0.20 -28.19 -41.16
CA LYS A 544 -0.28 -28.90 -42.45
C LYS A 544 -1.22 -28.21 -43.43
N MET A 545 -2.33 -27.65 -42.97
CA MET A 545 -3.25 -26.86 -43.82
C MET A 545 -2.54 -25.63 -44.41
N GLN A 546 -1.68 -24.97 -43.65
CA GLN A 546 -0.88 -23.83 -44.12
C GLN A 546 0.13 -24.24 -45.22
N GLU A 547 0.66 -25.46 -45.15
CA GLU A 547 1.63 -26.02 -46.09
C GLU A 547 1.01 -26.61 -47.37
N THR A 548 -0.31 -26.84 -47.42
CA THR A 548 -0.96 -27.67 -48.46
C THR A 548 -1.17 -26.97 -49.83
N GLY A 549 -0.79 -25.70 -50.00
CA GLY A 549 -0.91 -25.01 -51.31
C GLY A 549 -2.37 -24.92 -51.83
N ASP A 550 -2.57 -24.89 -53.15
CA ASP A 550 -3.87 -24.64 -53.80
C ASP A 550 -4.73 -25.92 -54.05
N ASP A 551 -4.45 -27.04 -53.39
CA ASP A 551 -5.27 -28.27 -53.50
C ASP A 551 -6.54 -28.16 -52.65
N GLU A 552 -7.62 -27.64 -53.24
CA GLU A 552 -8.93 -27.47 -52.59
C GLU A 552 -9.52 -28.78 -52.04
N ALA A 553 -9.30 -29.91 -52.72
CA ALA A 553 -9.86 -31.20 -52.31
C ALA A 553 -9.12 -31.76 -51.08
N ALA A 554 -7.80 -31.57 -51.01
CA ALA A 554 -7.01 -31.89 -49.83
C ALA A 554 -7.33 -30.95 -48.66
N LEU A 555 -7.46 -29.64 -48.92
CA LEU A 555 -7.75 -28.63 -47.91
C LEU A 555 -9.13 -28.83 -47.25
N ASN A 556 -10.17 -29.08 -48.04
CA ASN A 556 -11.52 -29.34 -47.50
C ASN A 556 -11.55 -30.57 -46.57
N LYS A 557 -10.82 -31.65 -46.91
CA LYS A 557 -10.70 -32.82 -46.03
C LYS A 557 -10.01 -32.51 -44.70
N LEU A 558 -9.01 -31.61 -44.71
CA LEU A 558 -8.32 -31.17 -43.50
C LEU A 558 -9.23 -30.28 -42.64
N ILE A 559 -10.01 -29.36 -43.25
CA ILE A 559 -11.01 -28.52 -42.56
C ILE A 559 -12.05 -29.39 -41.85
N ASP A 560 -12.62 -30.37 -42.54
CA ASP A 560 -13.64 -31.26 -41.96
C ASP A 560 -13.08 -32.05 -40.77
N ARG A 561 -11.81 -32.47 -40.84
CA ARG A 561 -11.14 -33.15 -39.72
C ARG A 561 -10.90 -32.19 -38.56
N ALA A 562 -10.46 -30.96 -38.82
CA ALA A 562 -10.27 -29.95 -37.78
C ALA A 562 -11.59 -29.60 -37.07
N HIS A 563 -12.69 -29.48 -37.82
CA HIS A 563 -14.03 -29.27 -37.25
C HIS A 563 -14.47 -30.43 -36.35
N ARG A 564 -14.31 -31.68 -36.79
CA ARG A 564 -14.64 -32.84 -35.94
C ARG A 564 -13.82 -32.87 -34.65
N MET A 565 -12.52 -32.59 -34.73
CA MET A 565 -11.64 -32.55 -33.55
C MET A 565 -12.02 -31.42 -32.58
N ARG A 566 -12.37 -30.24 -33.11
CA ARG A 566 -12.88 -29.13 -32.31
C ARG A 566 -14.19 -29.50 -31.60
N ASP A 567 -15.10 -30.15 -32.31
CA ASP A 567 -16.40 -30.53 -31.77
C ASP A 567 -16.25 -31.67 -30.73
N GLU A 568 -15.30 -32.60 -30.94
CA GLU A 568 -14.89 -33.59 -29.93
C GLU A 568 -14.38 -32.91 -28.67
N VAL A 569 -13.42 -31.97 -28.78
CA VAL A 569 -12.88 -31.22 -27.62
C VAL A 569 -13.98 -30.52 -26.83
N LYS A 570 -14.92 -29.86 -27.50
CA LYS A 570 -16.06 -29.17 -26.87
C LYS A 570 -17.04 -30.12 -26.18
N SER A 571 -17.06 -31.40 -26.55
CA SER A 571 -17.98 -32.40 -25.97
C SER A 571 -17.46 -33.05 -24.68
N ILE A 572 -16.19 -32.83 -24.32
CA ILE A 572 -15.55 -33.43 -23.15
C ILE A 572 -15.89 -32.58 -21.90
N GLU A 573 -17.14 -32.68 -21.43
CA GLU A 573 -17.58 -32.00 -20.21
C GLU A 573 -17.40 -32.89 -18.95
N PRO A 574 -17.10 -32.30 -17.78
CA PRO A 574 -16.96 -30.86 -17.49
C PRO A 574 -15.57 -30.29 -17.82
N ALA A 575 -14.63 -31.11 -18.30
CA ALA A 575 -13.22 -30.73 -18.45
C ALA A 575 -13.02 -29.52 -19.38
N TRP A 576 -13.82 -29.41 -20.44
CA TRP A 576 -13.82 -28.26 -21.35
C TRP A 576 -14.17 -26.96 -20.62
N THR A 577 -15.27 -26.95 -19.87
CA THR A 577 -15.72 -25.78 -19.10
C THR A 577 -14.67 -25.36 -18.05
N LEU A 578 -14.09 -26.31 -17.33
CA LEU A 578 -13.08 -26.03 -16.30
C LEU A 578 -11.78 -25.50 -16.89
N MET A 579 -11.30 -26.08 -18.00
CA MET A 579 -10.12 -25.58 -18.71
C MET A 579 -10.31 -24.16 -19.22
N HIS A 580 -11.52 -23.78 -19.66
CA HIS A 580 -11.80 -22.41 -20.07
C HIS A 580 -11.67 -21.38 -18.94
N ARG A 581 -11.86 -21.79 -17.68
CA ARG A 581 -11.63 -20.91 -16.52
C ARG A 581 -10.14 -20.64 -16.28
N VAL A 582 -9.26 -21.56 -16.67
CA VAL A 582 -7.81 -21.35 -16.67
C VAL A 582 -7.37 -20.55 -17.91
N ASN A 583 -8.00 -20.78 -19.06
CA ASN A 583 -7.61 -20.18 -20.34
C ASN A 583 -8.20 -18.77 -20.61
N GLN A 584 -8.51 -17.97 -19.59
CA GLN A 584 -9.19 -16.68 -19.81
C GLN A 584 -8.33 -15.70 -20.63
N ALA A 585 -7.02 -15.66 -20.40
CA ALA A 585 -6.09 -14.84 -21.18
C ALA A 585 -6.06 -15.26 -22.66
N GLY A 586 -6.05 -16.56 -22.94
CA GLY A 586 -6.08 -17.08 -24.31
C GLY A 586 -7.39 -16.75 -25.02
N VAL A 587 -8.54 -16.83 -24.33
CA VAL A 587 -9.84 -16.41 -24.87
C VAL A 587 -9.85 -14.92 -25.19
N PHE A 588 -9.36 -14.07 -24.28
CA PHE A 588 -9.27 -12.63 -24.49
C PHE A 588 -8.38 -12.28 -25.70
N ASN A 589 -7.19 -12.91 -25.80
CA ASN A 589 -6.28 -12.70 -26.92
C ASN A 589 -6.84 -13.21 -28.25
N ARG A 590 -7.62 -14.30 -28.24
CA ARG A 590 -8.34 -14.77 -29.42
C ARG A 590 -9.37 -13.74 -29.89
N ILE A 591 -10.18 -13.18 -28.98
CA ILE A 591 -11.16 -12.12 -29.34
C ILE A 591 -10.42 -10.93 -29.95
N ARG A 592 -9.28 -10.54 -29.37
CA ARG A 592 -8.43 -9.46 -29.92
C ARG A 592 -7.93 -9.77 -31.34
N ALA A 593 -7.44 -10.99 -31.57
CA ALA A 593 -6.97 -11.43 -32.89
C ALA A 593 -8.10 -11.49 -33.92
N ASP A 594 -9.28 -12.01 -33.54
CA ASP A 594 -10.46 -12.07 -34.41
C ASP A 594 -10.89 -10.67 -34.86
N ARG A 595 -10.83 -9.69 -33.95
CA ARG A 595 -11.11 -8.28 -34.27
C ARG A 595 -10.06 -7.69 -35.21
N ALA A 596 -8.78 -7.95 -34.98
CA ALA A 596 -7.70 -7.46 -35.83
C ALA A 596 -7.85 -7.97 -37.28
N ILE A 597 -8.08 -9.27 -37.46
CA ILE A 597 -8.31 -9.88 -38.78
C ILE A 597 -9.57 -9.30 -39.44
N ALA A 598 -10.67 -9.17 -38.69
CA ALA A 598 -11.93 -8.68 -39.23
C ALA A 598 -11.94 -7.17 -39.54
N ALA A 599 -10.96 -6.42 -39.05
CA ALA A 599 -10.82 -4.98 -39.23
C ALA A 599 -9.82 -4.61 -40.34
N GLU A 600 -9.04 -5.55 -40.88
CA GLU A 600 -8.07 -5.31 -41.93
C GLU A 600 -8.78 -5.22 -43.31
N ASP A 601 -8.59 -4.10 -44.02
CA ASP A 601 -9.23 -3.87 -45.32
C ASP A 601 -8.25 -4.27 -46.43
N GLY A 602 -8.74 -4.92 -47.49
CA GLY A 602 -7.92 -5.25 -48.67
C GLY A 602 -7.19 -6.59 -48.63
N LEU A 603 -7.44 -7.45 -47.64
CA LEU A 603 -6.96 -8.83 -47.63
C LEU A 603 -7.58 -9.62 -48.79
N THR A 604 -6.76 -10.37 -49.52
CA THR A 604 -7.25 -11.42 -50.42
C THR A 604 -7.87 -12.56 -49.61
N ALA A 605 -8.78 -13.33 -50.20
CA ALA A 605 -9.41 -14.48 -49.54
C ALA A 605 -8.36 -15.48 -48.99
N ARG A 606 -7.20 -15.58 -49.66
CA ARG A 606 -6.06 -16.41 -49.24
C ARG A 606 -5.35 -15.84 -48.01
N GLU A 607 -5.06 -14.55 -47.98
CA GLU A 607 -4.41 -13.91 -46.83
C GLU A 607 -5.30 -13.96 -45.59
N GLU A 608 -6.60 -13.72 -45.75
CA GLU A 608 -7.57 -13.85 -44.66
C GLU A 608 -7.61 -15.30 -44.12
N GLN A 609 -7.58 -16.29 -45.02
CA GLN A 609 -7.54 -17.70 -44.64
C GLN A 609 -6.25 -18.06 -43.89
N VAL A 610 -5.09 -17.57 -44.32
CA VAL A 610 -3.80 -17.80 -43.64
C VAL A 610 -3.80 -17.19 -42.23
N ARG A 611 -4.24 -15.93 -42.10
CA ARG A 611 -4.35 -15.25 -40.79
C ARG A 611 -5.28 -15.98 -39.83
N ARG A 612 -6.41 -16.49 -40.33
CA ARG A 612 -7.36 -17.30 -39.55
C ARG A 612 -6.71 -18.58 -39.03
N ILE A 613 -5.94 -19.27 -39.88
CA ILE A 613 -5.19 -20.48 -39.52
C ILE A 613 -4.11 -20.18 -38.46
N GLU A 614 -3.33 -19.10 -38.62
CA GLU A 614 -2.30 -18.69 -37.63
C GLU A 614 -2.91 -18.39 -36.25
N ARG A 615 -4.04 -17.67 -36.24
CA ARG A 615 -4.83 -17.40 -35.03
C ARG A 615 -5.37 -18.69 -34.42
N ASP A 616 -5.86 -19.63 -35.23
CA ASP A 616 -6.37 -20.92 -34.74
C ASP A 616 -5.25 -21.79 -34.16
N ILE A 617 -4.06 -21.82 -34.78
CA ILE A 617 -2.86 -22.51 -34.25
C ILE A 617 -2.51 -21.98 -32.86
N THR A 618 -2.48 -20.65 -32.72
CA THR A 618 -2.17 -20.00 -31.44
C THR A 618 -3.23 -20.34 -30.39
N ASN A 619 -4.52 -20.29 -30.76
CA ASN A 619 -5.61 -20.61 -29.86
C ASN A 619 -5.61 -22.08 -29.39
N VAL A 620 -5.37 -23.05 -30.28
CA VAL A 620 -5.29 -24.46 -29.86
C VAL A 620 -4.06 -24.75 -28.99
N ARG A 621 -2.98 -23.99 -29.17
CA ARG A 621 -1.81 -24.05 -28.29
C ARG A 621 -2.16 -23.56 -26.88
N TRP A 622 -2.81 -22.40 -26.74
CA TRP A 622 -3.26 -21.92 -25.43
C TRP A 622 -4.22 -22.89 -24.73
N ILE A 623 -5.12 -23.55 -25.49
CA ILE A 623 -5.99 -24.60 -24.93
C ILE A 623 -5.15 -25.77 -24.39
N ALA A 624 -4.11 -26.20 -25.11
CA ALA A 624 -3.23 -27.28 -24.66
C ALA A 624 -2.42 -26.88 -23.42
N ASP A 625 -1.82 -25.68 -23.42
CA ASP A 625 -1.02 -25.17 -22.32
C ASP A 625 -1.89 -25.00 -21.05
N ALA A 626 -3.10 -24.45 -21.17
CA ALA A 626 -4.07 -24.35 -20.06
C ALA A 626 -4.54 -25.72 -19.56
N SER A 627 -4.64 -26.71 -20.45
CA SER A 627 -4.95 -28.09 -20.06
C SER A 627 -3.81 -28.71 -19.24
N ASP A 628 -2.55 -28.45 -19.61
CA ASP A 628 -1.39 -28.94 -18.85
C ASP A 628 -1.32 -28.34 -17.44
N VAL A 629 -1.59 -27.03 -17.32
CA VAL A 629 -1.69 -26.35 -16.02
C VAL A 629 -2.79 -26.98 -15.17
N LEU A 630 -3.99 -27.17 -15.73
CA LEU A 630 -5.10 -27.77 -14.99
C LEU A 630 -4.80 -29.24 -14.61
N GLU A 631 -4.12 -30.01 -15.48
CA GLU A 631 -3.73 -31.38 -15.16
C GLU A 631 -2.77 -31.43 -13.95
N ASP A 632 -1.75 -30.57 -13.92
CA ASP A 632 -0.81 -30.47 -12.81
C ASP A 632 -1.52 -30.05 -11.51
N LEU A 633 -2.43 -29.08 -11.57
CA LEU A 633 -3.22 -28.67 -10.41
C LEU A 633 -4.12 -29.80 -9.89
N LEU A 634 -4.77 -30.56 -10.77
CA LEU A 634 -5.56 -31.75 -10.39
C LEU A 634 -4.67 -32.85 -9.79
N GLY A 635 -3.46 -33.03 -10.31
CA GLY A 635 -2.45 -33.93 -9.75
C GLY A 635 -2.03 -33.53 -8.34
N ALA A 636 -1.74 -32.25 -8.12
CA ALA A 636 -1.45 -31.70 -6.80
C ALA A 636 -2.63 -31.86 -5.83
N THR A 637 -3.87 -31.69 -6.33
CA THR A 637 -5.09 -31.86 -5.54
C THR A 637 -5.22 -33.31 -5.06
N LEU A 638 -4.96 -34.29 -5.91
CA LEU A 638 -4.95 -35.71 -5.51
C LEU A 638 -3.92 -35.97 -4.41
N ALA A 639 -2.71 -35.42 -4.54
CA ALA A 639 -1.67 -35.58 -3.52
C ALA A 639 -2.08 -34.98 -2.16
N VAL A 640 -2.81 -33.87 -2.17
CA VAL A 640 -3.37 -33.24 -0.96
C VAL A 640 -4.41 -34.16 -0.29
N PHE A 641 -5.28 -34.80 -1.05
CA PHE A 641 -6.22 -35.79 -0.50
C PHE A 641 -5.51 -37.01 0.13
N ASP A 642 -4.27 -37.27 -0.26
CA ASP A 642 -3.39 -38.30 0.31
C ASP A 642 -2.50 -37.80 1.48
N GLY A 643 -2.68 -36.54 1.92
CA GLY A 643 -1.94 -35.93 3.02
C GLY A 643 -0.65 -35.20 2.63
N GLY A 644 -0.45 -34.90 1.34
CA GLY A 644 0.64 -34.07 0.84
C GLY A 644 0.48 -32.58 1.18
N GLU A 645 1.56 -31.81 1.01
CA GLU A 645 1.56 -30.36 1.24
C GLU A 645 0.75 -29.59 0.19
N ARG A 646 0.07 -28.52 0.63
CA ARG A 646 -0.66 -27.61 -0.27
C ARG A 646 0.27 -26.61 -0.93
N ARG A 647 -0.04 -26.25 -2.17
CA ARG A 647 0.65 -25.18 -2.89
C ARG A 647 0.06 -23.83 -2.51
N THR A 648 0.66 -23.15 -1.53
CA THR A 648 0.18 -21.86 -0.98
C THR A 648 0.85 -20.63 -1.61
N ARG A 649 2.01 -20.81 -2.23
CA ARG A 649 2.81 -19.75 -2.85
C ARG A 649 2.72 -19.78 -4.37
N ASP A 650 2.76 -18.60 -4.97
CA ASP A 650 3.07 -18.48 -6.39
C ASP A 650 4.54 -18.86 -6.59
N LEU A 651 4.83 -19.73 -7.56
CA LEU A 651 6.19 -19.83 -8.09
C LEU A 651 6.50 -18.46 -8.65
N SER A 652 7.53 -17.78 -8.14
CA SER A 652 7.89 -16.40 -8.48
C SER A 652 7.75 -16.14 -9.99
N VAL A 653 6.64 -15.55 -10.39
CA VAL A 653 6.43 -15.12 -11.77
C VAL A 653 7.31 -13.89 -11.94
N ARG A 654 8.27 -13.98 -12.86
CA ARG A 654 9.07 -12.84 -13.27
C ARG A 654 8.15 -11.82 -13.92
N GLU A 655 7.75 -10.81 -13.17
CA GLU A 655 7.14 -9.61 -13.74
C GLU A 655 8.24 -8.83 -14.49
N THR A 656 8.24 -8.94 -15.81
CA THR A 656 8.88 -7.96 -16.69
C THR A 656 7.78 -7.24 -17.44
N GLU A 657 7.93 -5.92 -17.60
CA GLU A 657 6.94 -5.04 -18.25
C GLU A 657 6.61 -5.43 -19.71
N ASP A 658 7.35 -6.37 -20.31
CA ASP A 658 7.16 -6.83 -21.70
C ASP A 658 7.10 -8.37 -21.89
N GLY A 659 6.91 -9.17 -20.84
CA GLY A 659 6.65 -10.61 -20.98
C GLY A 659 7.80 -11.44 -21.58
N GLY A 660 9.05 -10.96 -21.47
CA GLY A 660 10.26 -11.69 -21.85
C GLY A 660 10.87 -12.44 -20.66
N VAL A 661 11.17 -13.72 -20.83
CA VAL A 661 11.95 -14.53 -19.88
C VAL A 661 13.40 -14.62 -20.38
N GLU A 662 14.31 -13.84 -19.79
CA GLU A 662 15.76 -14.08 -19.90
C GLU A 662 16.31 -14.58 -18.57
N VAL A 663 16.81 -15.81 -18.53
CA VAL A 663 17.57 -16.36 -17.40
C VAL A 663 19.05 -16.21 -17.75
N GLY A 664 19.67 -15.16 -17.24
CA GLY A 664 21.13 -15.02 -17.22
C GLY A 664 21.51 -14.09 -16.07
N ALA A 665 22.10 -14.65 -15.01
CA ALA A 665 22.74 -13.82 -13.99
C ALA A 665 23.98 -13.19 -14.63
N ALA A 666 24.01 -11.87 -14.75
CA ALA A 666 25.24 -11.17 -15.09
C ALA A 666 26.22 -11.39 -13.94
N THR A 667 27.47 -11.78 -14.25
CA THR A 667 28.53 -11.87 -13.25
C THR A 667 28.93 -10.46 -12.83
N VAL A 668 28.42 -9.97 -11.70
CA VAL A 668 28.76 -8.66 -11.12
C VAL A 668 29.95 -8.79 -10.18
N ARG A 669 31.00 -8.02 -10.43
CA ARG A 669 32.21 -8.02 -9.60
C ARG A 669 32.03 -7.12 -8.39
N THR A 670 31.94 -7.73 -7.21
CA THR A 670 31.69 -7.01 -5.94
C THR A 670 32.87 -7.14 -4.99
N GLY A 671 33.23 -6.05 -4.31
CA GLY A 671 34.23 -6.06 -3.22
C GLY A 671 33.71 -5.35 -1.98
N ALA A 672 34.28 -5.68 -0.82
CA ALA A 672 33.96 -5.01 0.43
C ALA A 672 34.77 -3.71 0.60
N PHE A 673 34.12 -2.64 1.07
CA PHE A 673 34.73 -1.33 1.28
C PHE A 673 34.58 -0.91 2.74
N ILE A 674 35.69 -0.50 3.35
CA ILE A 674 35.77 -0.12 4.77
C ILE A 674 36.45 1.24 4.89
N ILE A 675 35.86 2.15 5.67
CA ILE A 675 36.53 3.37 6.12
C ILE A 675 37.09 3.15 7.53
N ALA A 676 38.41 3.24 7.67
CA ALA A 676 39.16 3.04 8.91
C ALA A 676 39.75 4.37 9.43
N ASP A 677 38.97 5.06 10.27
CA ASP A 677 39.47 6.17 11.09
C ASP A 677 39.87 5.65 12.47
N HIS A 678 41.15 5.71 12.81
CA HIS A 678 41.65 5.12 14.06
C HIS A 678 41.20 5.86 15.32
N ASP A 679 40.91 7.15 15.23
CA ASP A 679 40.78 8.03 16.39
C ASP A 679 39.34 8.52 16.59
N ARG A 680 38.49 8.43 15.56
CA ARG A 680 37.07 8.83 15.64
C ARG A 680 36.13 7.80 15.05
N SER A 681 34.99 7.61 15.70
CA SER A 681 33.89 6.78 15.19
C SER A 681 33.07 7.51 14.12
N ALA A 682 32.15 6.77 13.49
CA ALA A 682 31.19 7.33 12.55
C ALA A 682 30.20 8.30 13.20
N LEU A 683 29.90 8.14 14.50
CA LEU A 683 29.09 9.09 15.28
C LEU A 683 29.91 10.29 15.79
N GLY A 684 31.18 10.39 15.41
CA GLY A 684 32.08 11.49 15.80
C GLY A 684 32.67 11.36 17.21
N LEU A 685 32.43 10.24 17.89
CA LEU A 685 32.97 9.96 19.22
C LEU A 685 34.46 9.62 19.14
N ALA A 686 35.24 10.00 20.15
CA ALA A 686 36.63 9.57 20.27
C ALA A 686 36.67 8.05 20.50
N ARG A 687 37.56 7.36 19.77
CA ARG A 687 37.78 5.91 19.93
C ARG A 687 39.24 5.56 19.74
N ASP A 688 39.59 4.32 20.04
CA ASP A 688 40.84 3.70 19.63
C ASP A 688 40.49 2.40 18.89
N LEU A 689 40.66 2.40 17.57
CA LEU A 689 40.36 1.23 16.75
C LEU A 689 41.30 0.05 17.03
N ASP A 690 42.47 0.32 17.60
CA ASP A 690 43.48 -0.68 17.94
C ASP A 690 43.13 -1.41 19.25
N ALA A 691 42.24 -0.83 20.07
CA ALA A 691 41.87 -1.35 21.38
C ALA A 691 41.20 -2.75 21.27
N PRO A 692 41.76 -3.79 21.94
CA PRO A 692 41.38 -5.17 21.69
C PRO A 692 39.98 -5.51 22.22
N ILE A 693 39.14 -6.06 21.36
CA ILE A 693 37.86 -6.71 21.67
C ILE A 693 38.15 -8.19 21.84
N ARG A 694 38.20 -8.66 23.09
CA ARG A 694 38.53 -10.06 23.44
C ARG A 694 39.78 -10.57 22.68
N GLY A 695 40.89 -9.84 22.80
CA GLY A 695 42.20 -10.24 22.25
C GLY A 695 42.51 -9.89 20.79
N LYS A 696 41.56 -9.33 20.02
CA LYS A 696 41.79 -8.84 18.64
C LYS A 696 41.22 -7.44 18.46
N SER A 697 41.80 -6.63 17.58
CA SER A 697 41.21 -5.31 17.26
C SER A 697 39.84 -5.45 16.59
N ALA A 698 39.03 -4.39 16.63
CA ALA A 698 37.72 -4.39 15.99
C ALA A 698 37.84 -4.63 14.48
N LEU A 699 38.79 -3.94 13.83
CA LEU A 699 39.07 -4.08 12.40
C LEU A 699 39.50 -5.50 12.03
N THR A 700 40.38 -6.12 12.83
CA THR A 700 40.81 -7.51 12.60
C THR A 700 39.61 -8.46 12.58
N ARG A 701 38.67 -8.31 13.52
CA ARG A 701 37.47 -9.16 13.59
C ARG A 701 36.54 -8.93 12.41
N THR A 702 36.30 -7.68 12.03
CA THR A 702 35.51 -7.34 10.85
C THR A 702 36.10 -7.99 9.59
N ILE A 703 37.41 -7.89 9.39
CA ILE A 703 38.10 -8.53 8.24
C ILE A 703 37.96 -10.05 8.28
N GLU A 704 38.17 -10.67 9.44
CA GLU A 704 38.02 -12.13 9.60
C GLU A 704 36.61 -12.61 9.27
N ARG A 705 35.58 -11.82 9.62
CA ARG A 705 34.20 -12.11 9.27
C ARG A 705 33.95 -11.94 7.77
N LEU A 706 34.38 -10.84 7.17
CA LEU A 706 34.22 -10.62 5.72
C LEU A 706 34.99 -11.65 4.88
N ALA A 707 36.10 -12.18 5.37
CA ALA A 707 36.83 -13.27 4.71
C ALA A 707 36.05 -14.58 4.62
N LEU A 708 34.93 -14.73 5.34
CA LEU A 708 34.01 -15.86 5.24
C LEU A 708 32.91 -15.64 4.19
N CYS A 709 32.78 -14.45 3.61
CA CYS A 709 31.82 -14.20 2.52
C CYS A 709 32.29 -14.93 1.25
N GLU A 710 31.37 -15.59 0.55
CA GLU A 710 31.67 -16.35 -0.66
C GLU A 710 31.61 -15.48 -1.93
N ARG A 711 30.98 -14.30 -1.87
CA ARG A 711 30.65 -13.47 -3.04
C ARG A 711 31.41 -12.15 -3.16
N ILE A 712 32.43 -11.93 -2.35
CA ILE A 712 33.31 -10.76 -2.48
C ILE A 712 34.68 -11.15 -3.07
N GLU A 713 35.19 -10.33 -3.99
CA GLU A 713 36.49 -10.59 -4.64
C GLU A 713 37.68 -10.07 -3.82
N ARG A 714 37.47 -9.06 -2.99
CA ARG A 714 38.52 -8.36 -2.21
C ARG A 714 37.94 -7.46 -1.13
N ILE A 715 38.84 -6.95 -0.27
CA ILE A 715 38.55 -5.93 0.73
C ILE A 715 39.39 -4.68 0.45
N THR A 716 38.74 -3.53 0.31
CA THR A 716 39.37 -2.22 0.12
C THR A 716 39.19 -1.38 1.37
N ILE A 717 40.29 -0.93 1.98
CA ILE A 717 40.28 -0.12 3.19
C ILE A 717 40.79 1.28 2.90
N LEU A 718 39.93 2.27 3.14
CA LEU A 718 40.24 3.70 3.09
C LEU A 718 40.62 4.16 4.50
N SER A 719 41.87 4.56 4.72
CA SER A 719 42.40 4.77 6.08
C SER A 719 43.02 6.15 6.31
N THR A 720 42.71 6.75 7.46
CA THR A 720 43.38 7.98 7.92
C THR A 720 44.82 7.73 8.35
N ASP A 721 45.16 6.49 8.73
CA ASP A 721 46.53 6.02 9.02
C ASP A 721 46.78 4.65 8.38
N PRO A 722 47.21 4.61 7.10
CA PRO A 722 47.49 3.37 6.39
C PRO A 722 48.56 2.49 7.04
N ALA A 723 49.45 3.04 7.86
CA ALA A 723 50.49 2.27 8.54
C ALA A 723 49.89 1.50 9.73
N ARG A 724 49.11 2.18 10.60
CA ARG A 724 48.38 1.51 11.69
C ARG A 724 47.38 0.50 11.15
N THR A 725 46.64 0.84 10.10
CA THR A 725 45.68 -0.10 9.48
C THR A 725 46.35 -1.38 8.99
N ARG A 726 47.50 -1.29 8.30
CA ARG A 726 48.23 -2.48 7.83
C ARG A 726 48.70 -3.37 8.97
N ALA A 727 49.00 -2.81 10.14
CA ALA A 727 49.41 -3.58 11.31
C ALA A 727 48.25 -4.39 11.93
N LEU A 728 46.98 -4.00 11.67
CA LEU A 728 45.79 -4.69 12.17
C LEU A 728 45.24 -5.77 11.21
N ILE A 729 45.76 -5.84 9.98
CA ILE A 729 45.34 -6.83 8.99
C ILE A 729 45.78 -8.23 9.44
N PRO A 730 44.86 -9.21 9.53
CA PRO A 730 45.21 -10.58 9.90
C PRO A 730 46.09 -11.23 8.82
N ALA A 731 47.16 -11.93 9.25
CA ALA A 731 48.12 -12.57 8.36
C ALA A 731 47.52 -13.70 7.48
N ALA A 732 46.37 -14.25 7.86
CA ALA A 732 45.69 -15.36 7.18
C ALA A 732 44.34 -14.94 6.56
N CYS A 733 44.27 -13.75 5.95
CA CYS A 733 43.10 -13.37 5.14
C CYS A 733 43.18 -14.06 3.76
N GLY A 734 42.22 -14.92 3.45
CA GLY A 734 42.12 -15.63 2.17
C GLY A 734 41.73 -14.73 0.98
N LEU A 735 41.48 -13.44 1.21
CA LEU A 735 41.10 -12.44 0.21
C LEU A 735 42.19 -11.38 0.04
N PRO A 736 42.39 -10.82 -1.18
CA PRO A 736 43.21 -9.64 -1.39
C PRO A 736 42.71 -8.44 -0.56
N ILE A 737 43.63 -7.71 0.07
CA ILE A 737 43.32 -6.49 0.82
C ILE A 737 44.17 -5.32 0.32
N ASP A 738 43.51 -4.26 -0.12
CA ASP A 738 44.13 -3.01 -0.55
C ASP A 738 43.91 -1.91 0.51
N VAL A 739 44.94 -1.12 0.81
CA VAL A 739 44.85 -0.01 1.78
C VAL A 739 45.26 1.30 1.12
N TYR A 740 44.32 2.24 1.05
CA TYR A 740 44.50 3.56 0.46
C TYR A 740 44.40 4.67 1.52
N PRO A 741 45.13 5.79 1.35
CA PRO A 741 44.98 6.94 2.21
C PRO A 741 43.59 7.58 2.05
N TYR A 742 43.00 8.00 3.17
CA TYR A 742 41.71 8.67 3.24
C TYR A 742 41.84 9.98 4.02
N ALA A 743 41.35 11.07 3.42
CA ALA A 743 41.17 12.34 4.11
C ALA A 743 39.69 12.47 4.48
N ARG A 744 39.41 12.46 5.79
CA ARG A 744 38.04 12.62 6.30
C ARG A 744 37.51 13.99 5.95
N GLU A 745 36.34 14.04 5.29
CA GLU A 745 35.65 15.31 5.10
C GLU A 745 34.85 15.65 6.37
N GLU A 746 35.33 16.63 7.13
CA GLU A 746 34.82 16.93 8.47
C GLU A 746 33.41 17.54 8.46
N SER A 747 33.06 18.39 7.47
CA SER A 747 31.71 18.96 7.41
C SER A 747 30.68 17.86 7.15
N ARG A 748 30.96 16.97 6.19
CA ARG A 748 30.10 15.80 5.92
C ARG A 748 29.98 14.88 7.13
N ALA A 749 31.13 14.50 7.71
CA ALA A 749 31.16 13.55 8.81
C ALA A 749 30.40 14.09 10.03
N ARG A 750 30.53 15.39 10.33
CA ARG A 750 29.77 16.06 11.39
C ARG A 750 28.27 16.05 11.12
N SER A 751 27.85 16.38 9.90
CA SER A 751 26.43 16.43 9.55
C SER A 751 25.76 15.05 9.62
N ILE A 752 26.40 14.02 9.04
CA ILE A 752 25.90 12.63 9.09
C ILE A 752 25.86 12.12 10.53
N ALA A 753 26.91 12.36 11.32
CA ALA A 753 26.91 12.02 12.74
C ALA A 753 25.74 12.69 13.48
N SER A 754 25.53 13.99 13.27
CA SER A 754 24.41 14.75 13.86
C SER A 754 23.05 14.14 13.51
N ALA A 755 22.88 13.70 12.26
CA ALA A 755 21.65 13.05 11.78
C ALA A 755 21.39 11.67 12.40
N ARG A 756 22.45 10.97 12.80
CA ARG A 756 22.42 9.55 13.21
C ARG A 756 22.47 9.32 14.72
N LYS A 757 23.06 10.23 15.50
CA LYS A 757 23.25 10.09 16.96
C LYS A 757 21.99 9.63 17.73
N TRP A 758 20.84 10.24 17.47
CA TRP A 758 19.55 9.90 18.11
C TRP A 758 18.82 8.68 17.53
N ALA A 759 19.39 8.05 16.50
CA ALA A 759 18.84 6.90 15.82
C ALA A 759 19.88 5.78 15.69
N SER A 760 20.90 5.75 16.57
CA SER A 760 22.12 4.93 16.41
C SER A 760 21.87 3.41 16.51
N ALA A 761 20.76 3.00 17.12
CA ALA A 761 20.30 1.61 17.19
C ALA A 761 19.28 1.26 16.09
N CYS A 762 18.91 2.22 15.24
CA CYS A 762 18.02 2.03 14.11
C CYS A 762 18.82 1.87 12.81
N TRP A 763 18.42 0.96 11.92
CA TRP A 763 19.08 0.78 10.62
C TRP A 763 18.80 1.94 9.66
N ARG A 764 17.58 2.51 9.73
CA ARG A 764 17.10 3.73 9.03
C ARG A 764 16.37 4.63 10.02
N GLY A 765 16.05 5.85 9.63
CA GLY A 765 15.21 6.78 10.41
C GLY A 765 15.99 7.90 11.09
N GLY A 766 17.28 8.07 10.77
CA GLY A 766 17.98 9.32 11.10
C GLY A 766 17.42 10.50 10.30
N LEU A 767 17.83 11.71 10.67
CA LEU A 767 17.43 12.92 9.93
C LEU A 767 17.83 12.82 8.45
N GLY A 768 16.98 13.36 7.58
CA GLY A 768 17.14 13.18 6.13
C GLY A 768 16.98 11.75 5.64
N PHE A 769 16.37 10.87 6.44
CA PHE A 769 16.28 9.42 6.18
C PHE A 769 17.63 8.69 6.25
N THR A 770 18.64 9.29 6.87
CA THR A 770 19.96 8.66 7.02
C THR A 770 19.86 7.27 7.68
N THR A 771 20.72 6.38 7.19
CA THR A 771 20.83 4.97 7.53
C THR A 771 22.14 4.68 8.27
N CYS A 772 22.26 3.50 8.86
CA CYS A 772 23.55 3.05 9.41
C CYS A 772 24.63 2.84 8.35
N TYR A 773 24.26 2.78 7.06
CA TYR A 773 25.22 2.70 5.95
C TYR A 773 25.81 4.06 5.61
N ASP A 774 25.05 5.13 5.79
CA ASP A 774 25.54 6.51 5.62
C ASP A 774 26.67 6.84 6.61
N GLU A 775 26.67 6.21 7.79
CA GLU A 775 27.70 6.35 8.83
C GLU A 775 29.10 5.96 8.33
N VAL A 776 29.17 5.00 7.40
CA VAL A 776 30.43 4.35 6.97
C VAL A 776 30.71 4.56 5.48
N LEU A 777 30.02 5.52 4.86
CA LEU A 777 30.14 5.85 3.44
C LEU A 777 30.56 7.30 3.21
N ASP A 778 31.64 7.46 2.45
CA ASP A 778 31.97 8.70 1.77
C ASP A 778 31.80 8.49 0.25
N PRO A 779 30.75 9.06 -0.39
CA PRO A 779 30.47 8.80 -1.80
C PRO A 779 31.60 9.19 -2.75
N CYS A 780 32.29 10.31 -2.47
CA CYS A 780 33.38 10.80 -3.34
C CYS A 780 34.62 9.91 -3.20
N ALA A 781 34.94 9.49 -1.97
CA ALA A 781 36.06 8.58 -1.75
C ALA A 781 35.76 7.17 -2.27
N LEU A 782 34.52 6.69 -2.12
CA LEU A 782 34.09 5.39 -2.65
C LEU A 782 34.08 5.37 -4.18
N GLU A 783 33.58 6.42 -4.85
CA GLU A 783 33.64 6.55 -6.32
C GLU A 783 35.08 6.36 -6.83
N SER A 784 36.02 7.07 -6.21
CA SER A 784 37.45 6.99 -6.56
C SER A 784 38.03 5.59 -6.30
N ALA A 785 37.60 4.92 -5.23
CA ALA A 785 38.10 3.59 -4.86
C ALA A 785 37.52 2.48 -5.74
N ILE A 786 36.24 2.57 -6.13
CA ILE A 786 35.60 1.65 -7.07
C ILE A 786 36.26 1.75 -8.45
N GLU A 787 36.58 2.96 -8.91
CA GLU A 787 37.30 3.18 -10.18
C GLU A 787 38.69 2.55 -10.17
N GLN A 788 39.44 2.68 -9.08
CA GLN A 788 40.79 2.12 -8.96
C GLN A 788 40.82 0.59 -8.90
N THR A 789 39.78 -0.02 -8.33
CA THR A 789 39.69 -1.48 -8.13
C THR A 789 39.00 -2.19 -9.30
N ASP A 790 38.39 -1.43 -10.21
CA ASP A 790 37.58 -1.91 -11.32
C ASP A 790 36.49 -2.91 -10.90
N LEU A 791 35.72 -2.53 -9.87
CA LEU A 791 34.57 -3.30 -9.36
C LEU A 791 33.25 -2.70 -9.83
N ASP A 792 32.24 -3.53 -10.03
CA ASP A 792 30.91 -3.10 -10.49
C ASP A 792 30.04 -2.59 -9.33
N ALA A 793 30.27 -3.10 -8.13
CA ALA A 793 29.54 -2.73 -6.91
C ALA A 793 30.41 -2.81 -5.65
N ALA A 794 29.98 -2.10 -4.61
CA ALA A 794 30.63 -2.05 -3.31
C ALA A 794 29.70 -2.59 -2.22
N LEU A 795 30.16 -3.60 -1.48
CA LEU A 795 29.60 -3.97 -0.18
C LEU A 795 30.16 -3.02 0.89
N VAL A 796 29.33 -2.12 1.39
CA VAL A 796 29.71 -1.09 2.37
C VAL A 796 29.60 -1.65 3.80
N VAL A 797 30.72 -1.64 4.54
CA VAL A 797 30.83 -2.19 5.90
C VAL A 797 31.73 -1.30 6.77
N GLY A 798 31.37 -1.09 8.04
CA GLY A 798 32.18 -0.31 8.98
C GLY A 798 33.37 -1.07 9.56
N ALA A 799 34.44 -0.35 9.91
CA ALA A 799 35.67 -0.95 10.45
C ALA A 799 35.47 -1.71 11.78
N ASP A 800 34.45 -1.36 12.55
CA ASP A 800 34.17 -1.88 13.89
C ASP A 800 32.91 -2.76 13.96
N TRP A 801 32.48 -3.29 12.82
CA TRP A 801 31.34 -4.22 12.69
C TRP A 801 31.78 -5.66 12.97
N CYS A 802 32.26 -5.89 14.19
CA CYS A 802 32.99 -7.10 14.60
C CYS A 802 32.18 -8.41 14.50
N VAL A 803 30.85 -8.29 14.43
CA VAL A 803 29.88 -9.39 14.40
C VAL A 803 29.02 -9.33 13.14
N VAL A 804 29.49 -8.64 12.09
CA VAL A 804 28.84 -8.66 10.76
C VAL A 804 28.64 -10.10 10.30
N ASP A 805 27.48 -10.38 9.72
CA ASP A 805 27.06 -11.69 9.25
C ASP A 805 27.47 -11.90 7.77
N PRO A 806 28.39 -12.84 7.48
CA PRO A 806 28.80 -13.16 6.13
C PRO A 806 27.64 -13.62 5.25
N GLY A 807 26.72 -14.42 5.79
CA GLY A 807 25.57 -14.94 5.05
C GLY A 807 24.59 -13.84 4.66
N LEU A 808 24.37 -12.84 5.53
CA LEU A 808 23.57 -11.67 5.17
C LEU A 808 24.28 -10.77 4.15
N CYS A 809 25.60 -10.62 4.25
CA CYS A 809 26.39 -9.91 3.24
C CYS A 809 26.31 -10.60 1.87
N ASP A 810 26.44 -11.92 1.81
CA ASP A 810 26.30 -12.67 0.57
C ASP A 810 24.87 -12.59 0.01
N ALA A 811 23.84 -12.60 0.86
CA ALA A 811 22.46 -12.47 0.44
C ALA A 811 22.16 -11.09 -0.20
N VAL A 812 22.71 -9.99 0.32
CA VAL A 812 22.54 -8.66 -0.31
C VAL A 812 23.31 -8.55 -1.63
N ILE A 813 24.47 -9.22 -1.76
CA ILE A 813 25.24 -9.29 -3.01
C ILE A 813 24.50 -10.12 -4.06
N GLU A 814 23.95 -11.27 -3.67
CA GLU A 814 23.13 -12.10 -4.53
C GLU A 814 21.92 -11.32 -5.02
N ARG A 815 21.21 -10.62 -4.12
CA ARG A 815 20.05 -9.82 -4.49
C ARG A 815 20.39 -8.72 -5.49
N HIS A 816 21.53 -8.03 -5.34
CA HIS A 816 21.99 -7.07 -6.35
C HIS A 816 22.26 -7.77 -7.70
N SER A 817 22.95 -8.91 -7.67
CA SER A 817 23.36 -9.66 -8.87
C SER A 817 22.19 -10.22 -9.68
N GLU A 818 21.05 -10.49 -9.05
CA GLU A 818 19.82 -10.93 -9.72
C GLU A 818 19.28 -9.91 -10.73
N ASN A 819 19.43 -8.61 -10.43
CA ASN A 819 19.02 -7.51 -11.32
C ASN A 819 19.80 -6.22 -11.00
N PRO A 820 21.04 -6.07 -11.50
CA PRO A 820 21.93 -4.98 -11.08
C PRO A 820 21.40 -3.58 -11.40
N GLU A 821 20.60 -3.45 -12.46
CA GLU A 821 19.98 -2.19 -12.86
C GLU A 821 18.82 -1.81 -11.93
N ALA A 822 17.90 -2.74 -11.66
CA ALA A 822 16.75 -2.47 -10.77
C ALA A 822 17.13 -2.47 -9.29
N HIS A 823 18.21 -3.16 -8.92
CA HIS A 823 18.70 -3.33 -7.55
C HIS A 823 20.01 -2.59 -7.33
N ALA A 824 20.16 -1.38 -7.88
CA ALA A 824 21.35 -0.54 -7.72
C ALA A 824 21.77 -0.30 -6.24
N LEU A 825 20.80 -0.44 -5.31
CA LEU A 825 21.03 -0.56 -3.88
C LEU A 825 20.33 -1.82 -3.37
N ALA A 826 21.07 -2.75 -2.75
CA ALA A 826 20.53 -3.91 -2.07
C ALA A 826 20.95 -3.89 -0.59
N PHE A 827 19.99 -4.14 0.31
CA PHE A 827 20.19 -3.96 1.76
C PHE A 827 19.28 -4.89 2.57
N SER A 828 19.48 -4.93 3.88
CA SER A 828 18.60 -5.62 4.84
C SER A 828 18.13 -4.67 5.93
N GLN A 829 17.12 -5.09 6.72
CA GLN A 829 16.66 -4.35 7.90
C GLN A 829 17.37 -4.82 9.19
N ALA A 830 18.52 -5.47 9.08
CA ALA A 830 19.25 -5.98 10.23
C ALA A 830 19.72 -4.83 11.14
N ALA A 831 19.82 -5.10 12.45
CA ALA A 831 20.31 -4.11 13.39
C ALA A 831 21.72 -3.59 13.00
N PRO A 832 22.05 -2.31 13.27
CA PRO A 832 23.31 -1.71 12.87
C PRO A 832 24.52 -2.54 13.30
N GLY A 833 25.42 -2.84 12.35
CA GLY A 833 26.62 -3.65 12.57
C GLY A 833 26.50 -5.14 12.20
N LEU A 834 25.30 -5.63 11.89
CA LEU A 834 25.07 -7.05 11.56
C LEU A 834 25.09 -7.38 10.06
N SER A 835 24.87 -6.42 9.17
CA SER A 835 24.80 -6.66 7.72
C SER A 835 25.23 -5.40 6.95
N GLY A 836 26.04 -5.57 5.91
CA GLY A 836 26.39 -4.51 4.94
C GLY A 836 25.26 -4.22 3.93
N CYS A 837 25.44 -3.18 3.12
CA CYS A 837 24.61 -2.95 1.93
C CYS A 837 25.48 -2.95 0.66
N VAL A 838 24.89 -3.32 -0.47
CA VAL A 838 25.54 -3.25 -1.77
C VAL A 838 25.07 -2.02 -2.51
N VAL A 839 26.01 -1.22 -3.02
CA VAL A 839 25.76 -0.02 -3.82
C VAL A 839 26.47 -0.17 -5.15
N SER A 840 25.76 0.01 -6.26
CA SER A 840 26.34 -0.07 -7.60
C SER A 840 27.28 1.12 -7.89
N ARG A 841 28.24 0.92 -8.78
CA ARG A 841 29.12 1.98 -9.30
C ARG A 841 28.31 3.19 -9.81
N SER A 842 27.21 2.94 -10.53
CA SER A 842 26.34 4.00 -11.07
C SER A 842 25.71 4.85 -9.97
N LEU A 843 25.12 4.22 -8.95
CA LEU A 843 24.47 4.92 -7.85
C LEU A 843 25.47 5.71 -7.00
N VAL A 844 26.67 5.15 -6.76
CA VAL A 844 27.74 5.87 -6.07
C VAL A 844 28.13 7.14 -6.85
N GLY A 845 28.29 7.04 -8.17
CA GLY A 845 28.60 8.20 -9.03
C GLY A 845 27.49 9.26 -9.04
N GLU A 846 26.22 8.85 -9.04
CA GLU A 846 25.08 9.75 -8.92
C GLU A 846 25.10 10.53 -7.59
N ILE A 847 25.29 9.82 -6.47
CA ILE A 847 25.35 10.43 -5.14
C ILE A 847 26.57 11.36 -5.05
N ALA A 848 27.75 10.93 -5.49
CA ALA A 848 28.97 11.73 -5.46
C ALA A 848 28.84 13.01 -6.31
N SER A 849 28.21 12.91 -7.49
CA SER A 849 27.87 14.05 -8.35
C SER A 849 26.92 15.03 -7.66
N ALA A 850 25.92 14.52 -6.94
CA ALA A 850 24.99 15.34 -6.17
C ALA A 850 25.65 16.03 -4.97
N VAL A 851 26.54 15.32 -4.26
CA VAL A 851 27.37 15.89 -3.18
C VAL A 851 28.21 17.05 -3.69
N ARG A 852 28.92 16.89 -4.82
CA ARG A 852 29.72 17.96 -5.44
C ARG A 852 28.91 19.20 -5.84
N LYS A 853 27.60 19.04 -6.07
CA LYS A 853 26.67 20.14 -6.39
C LYS A 853 26.03 20.77 -5.15
N GLY A 854 26.35 20.29 -3.95
CA GLY A 854 25.71 20.73 -2.70
C GLY A 854 24.22 20.41 -2.63
N ALA A 855 23.77 19.39 -3.37
CA ALA A 855 22.36 19.00 -3.36
C ALA A 855 22.00 18.37 -2.01
N LEU A 856 20.87 18.78 -1.45
CA LEU A 856 20.37 18.24 -0.17
C LEU A 856 19.98 16.76 -0.34
N MET A 857 20.13 15.97 0.72
CA MET A 857 19.86 14.52 0.72
C MET A 857 20.78 13.71 -0.19
N SER A 858 22.00 14.20 -0.48
CA SER A 858 22.99 13.49 -1.29
C SER A 858 23.73 12.41 -0.48
N HIS A 859 23.01 11.36 -0.12
CA HIS A 859 23.48 10.20 0.66
C HIS A 859 22.52 9.00 0.44
N LEU A 860 22.87 7.80 0.92
CA LEU A 860 22.07 6.58 0.70
C LEU A 860 20.66 6.69 1.29
N GLY A 861 20.55 7.26 2.48
CA GLY A 861 19.26 7.58 3.10
C GLY A 861 18.30 8.34 2.17
N GLY A 862 18.81 9.31 1.40
CA GLY A 862 18.01 10.06 0.41
C GLY A 862 17.49 9.19 -0.74
N ALA A 863 18.19 8.11 -1.09
CA ALA A 863 17.77 7.16 -2.13
C ALA A 863 16.65 6.21 -1.66
N VAL A 864 16.60 5.89 -0.35
CA VAL A 864 15.58 5.01 0.24
C VAL A 864 14.46 5.75 0.99
N GLY A 865 14.68 7.03 1.28
CA GLY A 865 13.76 7.92 1.97
C GLY A 865 12.54 8.32 1.13
N TYR A 866 11.68 9.14 1.73
CA TYR A 866 10.56 9.73 1.02
C TYR A 866 10.99 11.06 0.39
N LEU A 867 10.79 11.21 -0.92
CA LEU A 867 11.05 12.45 -1.65
C LEU A 867 9.73 13.00 -2.22
N PRO A 868 9.21 14.14 -1.73
CA PRO A 868 7.92 14.69 -2.16
C PRO A 868 7.76 14.89 -3.67
N ARG A 869 8.86 15.23 -4.37
CA ARG A 869 8.86 15.50 -5.82
C ARG A 869 8.84 14.23 -6.67
N VAL A 870 9.29 13.11 -6.12
CA VAL A 870 9.38 11.81 -6.80
C VAL A 870 8.93 10.73 -5.80
N PRO A 871 7.64 10.70 -5.43
CA PRO A 871 7.13 9.73 -4.48
C PRO A 871 7.32 8.32 -5.04
N ARG A 872 7.93 7.45 -4.25
CA ARG A 872 8.19 6.05 -4.59
C ARG A 872 7.71 5.17 -3.44
N GLN A 873 7.23 3.97 -3.78
CA GLN A 873 6.95 2.94 -2.77
C GLN A 873 8.18 2.69 -1.89
N ASP A 874 7.93 2.37 -0.63
CA ASP A 874 8.98 2.15 0.35
C ASP A 874 9.86 0.96 -0.09
N PRO A 875 11.18 1.14 -0.19
CA PRO A 875 12.11 0.08 -0.56
C PRO A 875 12.04 -1.21 0.26
N ILE A 876 11.58 -1.16 1.52
CA ILE A 876 11.45 -2.36 2.36
C ILE A 876 10.40 -3.36 1.84
N ALA A 877 9.47 -2.91 0.99
CA ALA A 877 8.42 -3.75 0.40
C ALA A 877 8.81 -4.31 -0.98
N LYS A 878 10.02 -4.01 -1.47
CA LYS A 878 10.49 -4.38 -2.81
C LYS A 878 11.52 -5.51 -2.77
N SER A 879 11.70 -6.16 -3.91
CA SER A 879 12.66 -7.26 -4.09
C SER A 879 14.08 -6.91 -3.67
N HIS A 880 14.61 -5.70 -3.85
CA HIS A 880 16.00 -5.40 -3.44
C HIS A 880 16.26 -5.38 -1.92
N CYS A 881 15.21 -5.48 -1.07
CA CYS A 881 15.38 -5.66 0.37
C CYS A 881 15.45 -7.15 0.72
N VAL A 882 16.53 -7.57 1.37
CA VAL A 882 16.68 -8.93 1.92
C VAL A 882 15.90 -9.03 3.22
N ILE A 883 14.89 -9.90 3.23
CA ILE A 883 14.07 -10.18 4.40
C ILE A 883 14.89 -10.97 5.42
N VAL A 884 14.93 -10.49 6.66
CA VAL A 884 15.66 -11.10 7.77
C VAL A 884 14.70 -11.62 8.83
N ASP A 885 15.20 -12.51 9.69
CA ASP A 885 14.46 -12.98 10.85
C ASP A 885 14.03 -11.80 11.75
N PRO A 886 12.80 -11.77 12.28
CA PRO A 886 12.35 -10.72 13.19
C PRO A 886 13.29 -10.49 14.38
N ALA A 887 13.94 -11.52 14.93
CA ALA A 887 14.89 -11.35 16.03
C ALA A 887 16.15 -10.55 15.64
N VAL A 888 16.54 -10.59 14.36
CA VAL A 888 17.67 -9.82 13.82
C VAL A 888 17.29 -8.37 13.55
N ARG A 889 16.07 -8.13 13.07
CA ARG A 889 15.52 -6.78 12.85
C ARG A 889 15.19 -6.08 14.18
N ASP A 890 14.55 -6.81 15.09
CA ASP A 890 13.93 -6.29 16.32
C ASP A 890 14.85 -6.34 17.53
N ALA A 891 16.14 -6.64 17.34
CA ALA A 891 17.12 -6.62 18.43
C ALA A 891 17.16 -5.24 19.12
N GLY A 892 16.97 -4.17 18.33
CA GLY A 892 17.06 -2.75 18.71
C GLY A 892 18.18 -2.42 19.68
N LEU A 893 19.34 -2.98 19.37
CA LEU A 893 20.64 -2.65 19.91
C LEU A 893 21.53 -2.21 18.75
N ARG A 894 22.64 -1.55 19.09
CA ARG A 894 23.71 -1.23 18.16
C ARG A 894 24.81 -2.29 18.33
N PHE A 895 25.17 -2.99 17.25
CA PHE A 895 26.24 -3.99 17.21
C PHE A 895 27.50 -3.45 16.54
N ILE A 896 27.84 -2.20 16.87
CA ILE A 896 29.04 -1.49 16.40
C ILE A 896 29.88 -1.15 17.63
N ALA A 897 31.19 -1.44 17.59
CA ALA A 897 32.06 -1.34 18.76
C ALA A 897 32.58 0.09 19.03
N ASP A 898 31.72 1.09 18.90
CA ASP A 898 32.04 2.52 19.05
C ASP A 898 31.49 3.15 20.33
N GLU A 899 30.49 2.54 20.96
CA GLU A 899 29.92 2.95 22.25
C GLU A 899 30.26 1.92 23.35
N PRO A 900 30.44 2.31 24.62
CA PRO A 900 30.75 1.38 25.71
C PRO A 900 29.72 0.23 25.87
N GLU A 901 28.41 0.54 25.80
CA GLU A 901 27.35 -0.47 25.93
C GLU A 901 27.34 -1.43 24.73
N SER A 902 27.46 -0.89 23.52
CA SER A 902 27.54 -1.66 22.27
C SER A 902 28.77 -2.57 22.27
N ARG A 903 29.94 -2.06 22.70
CA ARG A 903 31.16 -2.86 22.87
C ARG A 903 30.95 -4.00 23.87
N ALA A 904 30.34 -3.74 25.01
CA ALA A 904 30.07 -4.78 26.01
C ALA A 904 29.13 -5.88 25.46
N ALA A 905 28.08 -5.48 24.72
CA ALA A 905 27.17 -6.43 24.06
C ALA A 905 27.91 -7.32 23.05
N ILE A 906 28.78 -6.73 22.23
CA ILE A 906 29.61 -7.43 21.24
C ILE A 906 30.60 -8.39 21.93
N GLU A 907 31.32 -7.92 22.95
CA GLU A 907 32.27 -8.75 23.71
C GLU A 907 31.58 -9.96 24.35
N ASN A 908 30.37 -9.79 24.85
CA ASN A 908 29.57 -10.88 25.41
C ASN A 908 29.12 -11.88 24.34
N ALA A 909 28.64 -11.39 23.19
CA ALA A 909 28.26 -12.24 22.06
C ALA A 909 29.46 -13.06 21.56
N ILE A 910 30.60 -12.42 21.35
CA ILE A 910 31.85 -13.08 20.93
C ILE A 910 32.28 -14.13 21.95
N THR A 911 32.23 -13.82 23.25
CA THR A 911 32.63 -14.78 24.30
C THR A 911 31.73 -16.01 24.29
N ALA A 912 30.43 -15.82 24.12
CA ALA A 912 29.47 -16.93 24.08
C ALA A 912 29.56 -17.76 22.78
N LEU A 913 30.05 -17.19 21.68
CA LEU A 913 30.13 -17.81 20.36
C LEU A 913 31.56 -18.20 19.96
N GLU A 914 32.54 -18.09 20.86
CA GLU A 914 33.96 -18.25 20.54
C GLU A 914 34.29 -19.63 19.92
N SER A 915 33.51 -20.67 20.24
CA SER A 915 33.66 -22.02 19.68
C SER A 915 32.98 -22.24 18.32
N ARG A 916 32.26 -21.25 17.79
CA ARG A 916 31.48 -21.33 16.55
C ARG A 916 31.87 -20.20 15.58
N PRO A 917 32.90 -20.37 14.74
CA PRO A 917 33.34 -19.31 13.82
C PRO A 917 32.29 -18.93 12.75
N ASP A 918 31.31 -19.81 12.53
CA ASP A 918 30.22 -19.72 11.55
C ASP A 918 28.92 -19.12 12.11
N PHE A 919 28.95 -18.47 13.29
CA PHE A 919 27.75 -17.86 13.86
C PHE A 919 27.15 -16.80 12.92
N GLY A 920 25.82 -16.68 12.91
CA GLY A 920 25.08 -15.67 12.17
C GLY A 920 24.51 -14.56 13.07
N ALA A 921 23.85 -13.58 12.44
CA ALA A 921 23.19 -12.48 13.14
C ALA A 921 22.12 -12.96 14.13
N GLY A 922 21.41 -14.06 13.81
CA GLY A 922 20.42 -14.66 14.69
C GLY A 922 21.01 -15.15 16.01
N ASP A 923 22.20 -15.77 15.97
CA ASP A 923 22.91 -16.22 17.18
C ASP A 923 23.32 -15.04 18.07
N VAL A 924 23.86 -13.98 17.45
CA VAL A 924 24.28 -12.75 18.13
C VAL A 924 23.08 -12.10 18.83
N CYS A 925 21.96 -11.97 18.12
CA CYS A 925 20.74 -11.37 18.66
C CYS A 925 20.13 -12.22 19.78
N ALA A 926 20.16 -13.56 19.67
CA ALA A 926 19.67 -14.45 20.73
C ALA A 926 20.46 -14.27 22.04
N ILE A 927 21.78 -14.16 21.97
CA ILE A 927 22.62 -13.90 23.16
C ILE A 927 22.34 -12.51 23.74
N ALA A 928 22.22 -11.50 22.88
CA ALA A 928 21.92 -10.15 23.31
C ALA A 928 20.53 -10.04 23.98
N ALA A 929 19.52 -10.76 23.47
CA ALA A 929 18.18 -10.81 24.04
C ALA A 929 18.18 -11.40 25.47
N LEU A 930 18.91 -12.49 25.71
CA LEU A 930 19.05 -13.08 27.04
C LEU A 930 19.68 -12.12 28.06
N ARG A 931 20.69 -11.36 27.61
CA ARG A 931 21.42 -10.40 28.45
C ARG A 931 20.62 -9.14 28.73
N THR A 932 19.94 -8.57 27.74
CA THR A 932 19.13 -7.35 27.93
C THR A 932 17.96 -7.55 28.92
N GLN A 933 17.47 -8.78 29.09
CA GLN A 933 16.49 -9.11 30.13
C GLN A 933 17.08 -9.13 31.55
N ALA A 934 18.39 -9.37 31.67
CA ALA A 934 19.10 -9.48 32.94
C ALA A 934 19.83 -8.19 33.35
N ASP A 935 20.49 -7.54 32.38
CA ASP A 935 21.45 -6.45 32.59
C ASP A 935 20.81 -5.08 32.38
N VAL A 936 21.07 -4.18 33.33
CA VAL A 936 20.65 -2.77 33.31
C VAL A 936 21.80 -1.92 32.74
N PRO A 937 21.54 -0.98 31.81
CA PRO A 937 22.57 -0.08 31.29
C PRO A 937 23.22 0.71 32.43
N SER A 938 24.54 0.86 32.39
CA SER A 938 25.29 1.52 33.49
C SER A 938 25.11 3.03 33.55
N ALA A 939 24.74 3.68 32.44
CA ALA A 939 24.54 5.12 32.33
C ALA A 939 23.45 5.45 31.27
N PRO A 940 22.78 6.62 31.37
CA PRO A 940 21.86 7.08 30.34
C PRO A 940 22.61 7.53 29.06
N GLY A 941 22.07 7.20 27.89
CA GLY A 941 22.62 7.61 26.60
C GLY A 941 22.00 8.89 26.04
N GLU A 942 20.73 9.16 26.37
CA GLU A 942 19.97 10.34 25.93
C GLU A 942 19.34 11.02 27.16
N ILE A 943 19.59 12.32 27.32
CA ILE A 943 19.09 13.10 28.46
C ILE A 943 18.37 14.35 27.98
N THR A 944 17.13 14.54 28.42
CA THR A 944 16.40 15.81 28.22
C THR A 944 16.48 16.63 29.50
N ILE A 945 16.87 17.90 29.39
CA ILE A 945 16.96 18.84 30.52
C ILE A 945 15.98 20.00 30.28
N GLU A 946 15.00 20.10 31.15
CA GLU A 946 14.09 21.24 31.21
C GLU A 946 14.72 22.35 32.06
N ILE A 947 15.18 23.41 31.39
CA ILE A 947 15.81 24.56 32.08
C ILE A 947 14.80 25.65 32.47
N THR A 948 13.59 25.61 31.91
CA THR A 948 12.50 26.52 32.23
C THR A 948 11.16 25.85 31.93
N THR A 949 10.10 26.25 32.62
CA THR A 949 8.70 25.87 32.28
C THR A 949 7.98 26.96 31.48
N ALA A 950 8.64 28.08 31.20
CA ALA A 950 8.06 29.16 30.41
C ALA A 950 7.84 28.71 28.96
N ARG A 951 6.58 28.57 28.56
CA ARG A 951 6.12 28.33 27.18
C ARG A 951 4.75 28.98 27.00
N ALA A 952 4.42 29.40 25.78
CA ALA A 952 3.10 29.94 25.50
C ALA A 952 2.14 28.87 24.95
N GLY A 953 0.86 29.24 24.82
CA GLY A 953 -0.15 28.38 24.23
C GLY A 953 -0.55 27.20 25.10
N TYR A 954 -1.21 26.23 24.48
CA TYR A 954 -1.82 25.08 25.15
C TYR A 954 -0.83 24.14 25.87
N LEU A 955 0.48 24.24 25.56
CA LEU A 955 1.53 23.44 26.20
C LEU A 955 2.11 24.10 27.46
N GLY A 956 1.85 25.39 27.70
CA GLY A 956 2.34 26.10 28.87
C GLY A 956 1.61 25.66 30.14
N SER A 957 2.35 25.20 31.17
CA SER A 957 1.77 24.82 32.46
C SER A 957 2.21 25.76 33.58
N GLY A 958 1.30 26.60 34.07
CA GLY A 958 1.46 27.33 35.34
C GLY A 958 2.43 28.52 35.30
N ALA A 959 2.90 28.93 36.48
CA ALA A 959 3.85 30.04 36.61
C ALA A 959 5.24 29.64 36.09
N PRO A 960 5.94 30.52 35.35
CA PRO A 960 7.24 30.21 34.78
C PRO A 960 8.28 30.00 35.89
N LEU A 961 8.89 28.82 35.91
CA LEU A 961 10.05 28.47 36.73
C LEU A 961 11.28 28.40 35.83
N ALA A 962 12.44 28.79 36.35
CA ALA A 962 13.71 28.75 35.64
C ALA A 962 14.79 28.15 36.55
N MET A 963 15.52 27.16 36.06
CA MET A 963 16.67 26.57 36.73
C MET A 963 17.82 27.57 36.68
N PRO A 964 18.47 27.94 37.80
CA PRO A 964 19.61 28.86 37.75
C PRO A 964 20.70 28.38 36.78
N ALA A 965 21.25 29.28 35.96
CA ALA A 965 22.20 28.90 34.91
C ALA A 965 23.43 28.16 35.45
N ALA A 966 23.95 28.58 36.61
CA ALA A 966 25.05 27.89 37.29
C ALA A 966 24.70 26.43 37.66
N THR A 967 23.45 26.16 38.03
CA THR A 967 22.96 24.80 38.33
C THR A 967 22.85 23.97 37.06
N ALA A 968 22.30 24.54 35.98
CA ALA A 968 22.20 23.88 34.69
C ALA A 968 23.59 23.51 34.13
N LEU A 969 24.54 24.44 34.19
CA LEU A 969 25.93 24.24 33.74
C LEU A 969 26.66 23.15 34.56
N ASP A 970 26.49 23.15 35.88
CA ASP A 970 27.06 22.12 36.73
C ASP A 970 26.43 20.74 36.46
N LEU A 971 25.10 20.69 36.26
CA LEU A 971 24.40 19.47 35.89
C LEU A 971 24.91 18.91 34.55
N ILE A 972 25.05 19.75 33.53
CA ILE A 972 25.59 19.40 32.22
C ILE A 972 27.02 18.84 32.34
N ARG A 973 27.88 19.49 33.13
CA ARG A 973 29.24 19.00 33.38
C ARG A 973 29.23 17.63 34.05
N ARG A 974 28.42 17.44 35.09
CA ARG A 974 28.27 16.15 35.79
C ARG A 974 27.74 15.05 34.86
N ILE A 975 26.84 15.39 33.94
CA ILE A 975 26.35 14.47 32.90
C ILE A 975 27.49 14.05 31.98
N ALA A 976 28.26 15.00 31.45
CA ALA A 976 29.39 14.70 30.55
C ALA A 976 30.46 13.82 31.23
N GLU A 977 30.71 14.04 32.52
CA GLU A 977 31.61 13.22 33.33
C GLU A 977 31.06 11.81 33.63
N ALA A 978 29.77 11.71 33.95
CA ALA A 978 29.13 10.45 34.34
C ALA A 978 28.81 9.55 33.13
N SER A 979 28.49 10.14 31.98
CA SER A 979 28.13 9.44 30.75
C SER A 979 28.84 10.06 29.54
N PRO A 980 30.12 9.72 29.32
CA PRO A 980 30.87 10.18 28.16
C PRO A 980 30.17 9.77 26.86
N GLY A 981 29.87 10.74 26.00
CA GLY A 981 29.12 10.50 24.75
C GLY A 981 27.59 10.64 24.88
N ALA A 982 27.07 11.01 26.06
CA ALA A 982 25.64 11.28 26.22
C ALA A 982 25.15 12.42 25.30
N LEU A 983 23.95 12.23 24.77
CA LEU A 983 23.24 13.22 23.96
C LEU A 983 22.33 14.04 24.87
N VAL A 984 22.39 15.37 24.78
CA VAL A 984 21.56 16.27 25.59
C VAL A 984 20.58 17.03 24.72
N THR A 985 19.30 16.97 25.10
CA THR A 985 18.25 17.85 24.58
C THR A 985 17.91 18.92 25.61
N LEU A 986 18.08 20.20 25.25
CA LEU A 986 17.47 21.30 25.98
C LEU A 986 16.04 21.47 25.47
N GLY A 987 15.07 21.12 26.30
CA GLY A 987 13.65 21.04 25.94
C GLY A 987 12.80 20.54 27.11
N GLY A 988 11.53 20.22 26.86
CA GLY A 988 10.59 19.81 27.92
C GLY A 988 9.22 20.46 27.72
N CYS A 989 8.51 20.73 28.83
CA CYS A 989 7.25 21.46 28.78
C CYS A 989 7.46 22.96 28.50
N GLY A 990 8.60 23.53 28.91
CA GLY A 990 8.97 24.91 28.60
C GLY A 990 9.76 25.08 27.29
N ASP A 991 9.84 26.32 26.79
CA ASP A 991 10.74 26.71 25.70
C ASP A 991 12.09 27.17 26.27
N PRO A 992 13.21 26.48 25.99
CA PRO A 992 14.52 26.85 26.52
C PRO A 992 14.95 28.27 26.16
N LEU A 993 14.50 28.84 25.03
CA LEU A 993 14.84 30.21 24.64
C LEU A 993 14.13 31.29 25.49
N CYS A 994 13.14 30.91 26.30
CA CYS A 994 12.54 31.81 27.28
C CYS A 994 13.38 31.93 28.56
N HIS A 995 14.44 31.12 28.74
CA HIS A 995 15.33 31.23 29.88
C HIS A 995 16.25 32.47 29.74
N PRO A 996 16.34 33.37 30.75
CA PRO A 996 17.11 34.63 30.61
C PRO A 996 18.58 34.46 30.22
N GLU A 997 19.21 33.37 30.64
CA GLU A 997 20.62 33.04 30.38
C GLU A 997 20.78 31.84 29.42
N TRP A 998 19.81 31.57 28.55
CA TRP A 998 19.83 30.39 27.66
C TRP A 998 21.12 30.30 26.82
N ARG A 999 21.67 31.43 26.36
CA ARG A 999 22.90 31.48 25.55
C ARG A 999 24.07 30.86 26.31
N ALA A 1000 24.25 31.21 27.58
CA ALA A 1000 25.32 30.68 28.41
C ALA A 1000 25.19 29.17 28.64
N ILE A 1001 23.96 28.68 28.79
CA ILE A 1001 23.66 27.26 28.98
C ILE A 1001 23.94 26.46 27.71
N VAL A 1002 23.49 26.92 26.54
CA VAL A 1002 23.76 26.29 25.23
C VAL A 1002 25.27 26.21 24.97
N ASP A 1003 25.95 27.33 25.13
CA ASP A 1003 27.40 27.43 25.02
C ASP A 1003 28.13 26.47 25.97
N GLY A 1004 27.65 26.36 27.20
CA GLY A 1004 28.16 25.42 28.19
C GLY A 1004 27.97 23.97 27.77
N ALA A 1005 26.79 23.62 27.26
CA ALA A 1005 26.49 22.28 26.73
C ALA A 1005 27.44 21.91 25.58
N VAL A 1006 27.63 22.80 24.61
CA VAL A 1006 28.51 22.56 23.45
C VAL A 1006 29.97 22.38 23.90
N ARG A 1007 30.42 23.12 24.92
CA ARG A 1007 31.80 23.02 25.46
C ARG A 1007 32.01 21.88 26.47
N ALA A 1008 30.96 21.24 26.96
CA ALA A 1008 31.05 20.23 28.02
C ALA A 1008 31.62 18.87 27.57
N GLY A 1009 31.82 18.66 26.25
CA GLY A 1009 32.30 17.38 25.72
C GLY A 1009 31.22 16.30 25.61
N LEU A 1010 29.95 16.71 25.51
CA LEU A 1010 28.82 15.82 25.24
C LEU A 1010 28.92 15.18 23.86
N GLY A 1011 28.23 14.05 23.65
CA GLY A 1011 28.16 13.38 22.36
C GLY A 1011 27.37 14.17 21.31
N GLY A 1012 26.43 15.01 21.74
CA GLY A 1012 25.69 15.93 20.89
C GLY A 1012 24.73 16.81 21.67
N VAL A 1013 24.40 17.99 21.13
CA VAL A 1013 23.50 18.97 21.74
C VAL A 1013 22.35 19.28 20.78
N HIS A 1014 21.14 19.09 21.28
CA HIS A 1014 19.89 19.38 20.59
C HIS A 1014 19.12 20.46 21.36
N VAL A 1015 18.61 21.47 20.65
CA VAL A 1015 17.73 22.51 21.22
C VAL A 1015 16.36 22.39 20.56
N ARG A 1016 15.31 22.23 21.37
CA ARG A 1016 13.92 22.21 20.90
C ARG A 1016 13.16 23.42 21.42
N THR A 1017 12.59 24.22 20.53
CA THR A 1017 12.06 25.56 20.82
C THR A 1017 10.85 25.91 19.97
N GLU A 1018 10.06 26.90 20.38
CA GLU A 1018 9.05 27.53 19.52
C GLU A 1018 9.67 28.60 18.57
N LEU A 1019 10.96 28.89 18.75
CA LEU A 1019 11.75 29.86 17.97
C LEU A 1019 11.11 31.25 17.88
N ARG A 1020 10.46 31.67 18.97
CA ARG A 1020 9.77 32.97 19.07
C ARG A 1020 10.69 34.12 19.45
N CYS A 1021 12.00 33.89 19.51
CA CYS A 1021 13.02 34.85 19.89
C CYS A 1021 13.21 35.98 18.84
N ALA A 1022 14.10 36.94 19.14
CA ALA A 1022 14.51 37.93 18.16
C ALA A 1022 15.34 37.26 17.04
N GLU A 1023 15.40 37.87 15.87
CA GLU A 1023 16.15 37.31 14.73
C GLU A 1023 17.64 37.16 15.02
N ASP A 1024 18.24 38.09 15.79
CA ASP A 1024 19.63 37.99 16.25
C ASP A 1024 19.89 36.78 17.15
N ASP A 1025 18.89 36.36 17.93
CA ASP A 1025 18.97 35.14 18.74
C ASP A 1025 18.90 33.89 17.84
N ALA A 1026 18.08 33.91 16.78
CA ALA A 1026 18.03 32.81 15.81
C ALA A 1026 19.36 32.66 15.06
N ARG A 1027 19.98 33.77 14.64
CA ARG A 1027 21.33 33.77 14.04
C ARG A 1027 22.38 33.23 15.01
N TYR A 1028 22.32 33.65 16.28
CA TYR A 1028 23.22 33.15 17.31
C TYR A 1028 23.07 31.64 17.50
N LEU A 1029 21.83 31.15 17.61
CA LEU A 1029 21.55 29.73 17.79
C LEU A 1029 22.09 28.89 16.62
N ALA A 1030 21.92 29.36 15.37
CA ALA A 1030 22.49 28.70 14.20
C ALA A 1030 24.03 28.59 14.26
N ALA A 1031 24.71 29.60 14.81
CA ALA A 1031 26.17 29.64 14.94
C ALA A 1031 26.72 29.02 16.24
N SER A 1032 25.84 28.61 17.17
CA SER A 1032 26.23 28.18 18.53
C SER A 1032 27.00 26.85 18.59
N GLY A 1033 26.97 26.06 17.51
CA GLY A 1033 27.64 24.77 17.42
C GLY A 1033 26.82 23.56 17.84
N VAL A 1034 25.53 23.75 18.16
CA VAL A 1034 24.56 22.65 18.38
C VAL A 1034 24.47 21.73 17.15
N ASP A 1035 24.07 20.48 17.36
CA ASP A 1035 23.89 19.49 16.29
C ASP A 1035 22.52 19.66 15.61
N ILE A 1036 21.47 19.89 16.41
CA ILE A 1036 20.07 19.90 15.97
C ILE A 1036 19.32 21.08 16.62
N ILE A 1037 18.52 21.77 15.82
CA ILE A 1037 17.53 22.76 16.24
C ILE A 1037 16.15 22.26 15.80
N SER A 1038 15.34 21.80 16.74
CA SER A 1038 13.93 21.47 16.49
C SER A 1038 13.04 22.68 16.72
N VAL A 1039 12.12 22.95 15.80
CA VAL A 1039 11.17 24.07 15.89
C VAL A 1039 9.75 23.55 15.97
N ASP A 1040 9.11 23.71 17.13
CA ASP A 1040 7.71 23.40 17.34
C ASP A 1040 6.85 24.50 16.69
N LEU A 1041 6.43 24.26 15.44
CA LEU A 1041 5.66 25.24 14.66
C LEU A 1041 4.19 25.30 15.08
N HIS A 1042 3.66 24.23 15.67
CA HIS A 1042 2.25 24.04 16.06
C HIS A 1042 1.24 24.04 14.91
N ALA A 1043 1.39 24.89 13.89
CA ALA A 1043 0.55 24.98 12.69
C ALA A 1043 1.35 25.59 11.51
N ASP A 1044 0.87 25.40 10.29
CA ASP A 1044 1.46 25.89 9.04
C ASP A 1044 0.68 27.07 8.41
N THR A 1045 -0.37 27.55 9.09
CA THR A 1045 -1.10 28.78 8.75
C THR A 1045 -1.20 29.73 9.93
N GLU A 1046 -1.26 31.04 9.65
CA GLU A 1046 -1.33 32.09 10.67
C GLU A 1046 -2.57 31.96 11.57
N SER A 1047 -3.74 31.66 10.99
CA SER A 1047 -5.00 31.52 11.73
C SER A 1047 -4.94 30.36 12.71
N THR A 1048 -4.59 29.17 12.24
CA THR A 1048 -4.52 27.97 13.07
C THR A 1048 -3.42 28.11 14.13
N TYR A 1049 -2.29 28.74 13.78
CA TYR A 1049 -1.23 29.05 14.74
C TYR A 1049 -1.74 29.94 15.87
N ARG A 1050 -2.47 31.01 15.54
CA ARG A 1050 -3.04 31.93 16.55
C ARG A 1050 -4.04 31.22 17.45
N ASP A 1051 -4.89 30.37 16.89
CA ASP A 1051 -5.90 29.62 17.64
C ASP A 1051 -5.27 28.61 18.62
N LEU A 1052 -4.20 27.92 18.21
CA LEU A 1052 -3.51 26.95 19.07
C LEU A 1052 -2.59 27.61 20.11
N THR A 1053 -1.82 28.61 19.71
CA THR A 1053 -0.78 29.21 20.56
C THR A 1053 -1.26 30.41 21.36
N GLY A 1054 -2.39 31.01 20.99
CA GLY A 1054 -2.84 32.29 21.52
C GLY A 1054 -1.93 33.48 21.16
N ALA A 1055 -1.00 33.30 20.21
CA ALA A 1055 0.02 34.28 19.88
C ALA A 1055 0.03 34.67 18.40
N ASP A 1056 0.30 35.96 18.16
CA ASP A 1056 0.45 36.51 16.81
C ASP A 1056 1.93 36.63 16.42
N THR A 1057 2.62 35.50 16.35
CA THR A 1057 4.07 35.45 16.10
C THR A 1057 4.48 34.51 14.98
N TYR A 1058 3.53 34.01 14.19
CA TYR A 1058 3.78 33.07 13.09
C TYR A 1058 4.81 33.61 12.10
N GLU A 1059 4.62 34.83 11.59
CA GLU A 1059 5.55 35.48 10.65
C GLU A 1059 6.98 35.57 11.21
N ARG A 1060 7.11 35.94 12.49
CA ARG A 1060 8.42 36.01 13.17
C ARG A 1060 9.09 34.64 13.24
N VAL A 1061 8.35 33.59 13.61
CA VAL A 1061 8.90 32.22 13.69
C VAL A 1061 9.36 31.74 12.31
N THR A 1062 8.53 31.96 11.27
CA THR A 1062 8.90 31.58 9.90
C THR A 1062 10.14 32.35 9.39
N THR A 1063 10.25 33.64 9.72
CA THR A 1063 11.45 34.45 9.41
C THR A 1063 12.68 33.91 10.14
N ASN A 1064 12.56 33.55 11.41
CA ASN A 1064 13.66 32.95 12.16
C ASN A 1064 14.10 31.60 11.57
N ILE A 1065 13.15 30.77 11.11
CA ILE A 1065 13.44 29.54 10.39
C ILE A 1065 14.25 29.83 9.12
N GLU A 1066 13.81 30.79 8.30
CA GLU A 1066 14.55 31.19 7.09
C GLU A 1066 15.96 31.67 7.41
N THR A 1067 16.11 32.44 8.49
CA THR A 1067 17.40 32.94 8.94
C THR A 1067 18.34 31.80 9.32
N ILE A 1068 17.86 30.76 10.00
CA ILE A 1068 18.66 29.56 10.29
C ILE A 1068 19.00 28.82 8.99
N LEU A 1069 18.04 28.60 8.09
CA LEU A 1069 18.27 27.90 6.81
C LEU A 1069 19.35 28.57 5.96
N ARG A 1070 19.38 29.91 5.93
CA ARG A 1070 20.42 30.69 5.21
C ARG A 1070 21.80 30.62 5.87
N ALA A 1071 21.86 30.33 7.16
CA ALA A 1071 23.10 30.23 7.93
C ALA A 1071 23.72 28.81 7.95
N GLN A 1072 22.97 27.78 7.53
CA GLN A 1072 23.45 26.39 7.51
C GLN A 1072 24.61 26.20 6.53
N ASP A 1073 25.63 25.45 6.95
CA ASP A 1073 26.60 24.89 6.01
C ASP A 1073 25.96 23.71 5.27
N ARG A 1074 25.97 23.76 3.93
CA ARG A 1074 25.42 22.74 3.03
C ARG A 1074 26.46 22.23 2.02
N SER A 1075 27.71 22.64 2.17
CA SER A 1075 28.79 22.37 1.21
C SER A 1075 29.02 20.87 0.96
N ALA A 1076 28.71 20.03 1.95
CA ALA A 1076 28.83 18.58 1.89
C ALA A 1076 27.55 17.81 1.48
N GLY A 1077 26.52 18.51 0.96
CA GLY A 1077 25.23 17.90 0.56
C GLY A 1077 24.32 17.50 1.74
N THR A 1078 24.71 17.85 2.96
CA THR A 1078 23.97 17.64 4.22
C THR A 1078 24.14 18.87 5.13
N PRO A 1079 23.10 19.30 5.87
CA PRO A 1079 23.13 20.56 6.62
C PRO A 1079 23.72 20.41 8.03
N THR A 1080 24.41 21.45 8.54
CA THR A 1080 24.73 21.57 9.98
C THR A 1080 24.57 23.02 10.45
N PRO A 1081 23.90 23.30 11.59
CA PRO A 1081 23.07 22.37 12.37
C PRO A 1081 21.87 21.88 11.55
N TRP A 1082 21.32 20.73 11.91
CA TRP A 1082 20.05 20.28 11.35
C TRP A 1082 18.91 21.16 11.88
N LEU A 1083 18.13 21.73 10.98
CA LEU A 1083 16.88 22.42 11.33
C LEU A 1083 15.73 21.44 11.12
N VAL A 1084 14.93 21.21 12.15
CA VAL A 1084 13.86 20.20 12.14
C VAL A 1084 12.54 20.86 12.53
N PRO A 1085 11.77 21.38 11.56
CA PRO A 1085 10.41 21.83 11.81
C PRO A 1085 9.53 20.66 12.26
N ARG A 1086 8.67 20.89 13.25
CA ARG A 1086 7.79 19.87 13.85
C ARG A 1086 6.35 20.36 13.92
N ILE A 1087 5.40 19.46 13.67
CA ILE A 1087 3.97 19.69 13.83
C ILE A 1087 3.35 18.52 14.59
N THR A 1088 2.45 18.78 15.53
CA THR A 1088 1.75 17.72 16.28
C THR A 1088 0.50 17.30 15.52
N ARG A 1089 0.35 16.01 15.22
CA ARG A 1089 -0.82 15.49 14.49
C ARG A 1089 -2.09 15.62 15.32
N ARG A 1090 -3.00 16.53 14.95
CA ARG A 1090 -4.31 16.71 15.62
C ARG A 1090 -5.38 17.30 14.70
N ASP A 1091 -6.61 17.36 15.19
CA ASP A 1091 -7.77 17.82 14.42
C ASP A 1091 -7.55 19.22 13.83
N ALA A 1092 -7.02 20.16 14.61
CA ALA A 1092 -6.84 21.56 14.20
C ALA A 1092 -5.89 21.76 13.00
N VAL A 1093 -4.91 20.87 12.81
CA VAL A 1093 -3.86 21.03 11.79
C VAL A 1093 -3.87 19.93 10.74
N TYR A 1094 -4.85 19.04 10.80
CA TYR A 1094 -4.88 17.84 9.96
C TYR A 1094 -4.78 18.17 8.46
N SER A 1095 -5.50 19.19 8.00
CA SER A 1095 -5.47 19.67 6.62
C SER A 1095 -4.15 20.34 6.21
N GLU A 1096 -3.30 20.71 7.18
CA GLU A 1096 -2.04 21.42 6.96
C GLU A 1096 -0.84 20.47 6.89
N ILE A 1097 -0.98 19.22 7.37
CA ILE A 1097 0.12 18.24 7.47
C ILE A 1097 0.83 18.02 6.14
N GLU A 1098 0.10 17.90 5.03
CA GLU A 1098 0.72 17.65 3.73
C GLU A 1098 1.62 18.81 3.30
N LEU A 1099 1.09 20.03 3.34
CA LEU A 1099 1.82 21.22 2.93
C LEU A 1099 3.04 21.46 3.83
N PHE A 1100 2.87 21.27 5.14
CA PHE A 1100 3.94 21.32 6.12
C PHE A 1100 5.05 20.30 5.79
N PHE A 1101 4.68 19.02 5.66
CA PHE A 1101 5.64 17.93 5.54
C PHE A 1101 6.43 18.04 4.23
N ASP A 1102 5.76 18.34 3.11
CA ASP A 1102 6.41 18.52 1.81
C ASP A 1102 7.35 19.73 1.81
N ARG A 1103 6.90 20.88 2.34
CA ARG A 1103 7.68 22.12 2.37
C ARG A 1103 8.96 21.94 3.16
N TRP A 1104 8.86 21.43 4.38
CA TRP A 1104 10.01 21.36 5.27
C TRP A 1104 10.97 20.22 4.91
N THR A 1105 10.45 19.09 4.41
CA THR A 1105 11.30 18.05 3.81
C THR A 1105 12.09 18.61 2.62
N HIS A 1106 11.48 19.48 1.79
CA HIS A 1106 12.17 20.09 0.66
C HIS A 1106 13.24 21.12 1.06
N TYR A 1107 12.92 22.06 1.96
CA TYR A 1107 13.82 23.18 2.28
C TYR A 1107 14.85 22.89 3.38
N ALA A 1108 14.46 22.10 4.39
CA ALA A 1108 15.29 21.77 5.54
C ALA A 1108 15.90 20.36 5.44
N GLY A 1109 15.35 19.48 4.61
CA GLY A 1109 15.79 18.10 4.50
C GLY A 1109 15.28 17.22 5.64
N ALA A 1110 14.43 17.77 6.51
CA ALA A 1110 13.82 17.10 7.63
C ALA A 1110 12.50 17.80 8.00
N ALA A 1111 11.52 17.01 8.41
CA ALA A 1111 10.27 17.44 9.00
C ALA A 1111 9.78 16.32 9.91
N VAL A 1112 9.15 16.65 11.04
CA VAL A 1112 8.60 15.65 11.96
C VAL A 1112 7.12 15.90 12.20
N ILE A 1113 6.34 14.83 12.16
CA ILE A 1113 4.94 14.81 12.59
C ILE A 1113 4.90 14.15 13.96
N ASP A 1114 4.72 14.93 15.02
CA ASP A 1114 4.72 14.44 16.39
C ASP A 1114 3.38 13.82 16.79
N GLN A 1115 3.47 12.98 17.82
CA GLN A 1115 2.35 12.33 18.47
C GLN A 1115 1.49 13.33 19.26
N ALA A 1116 0.17 13.14 19.24
CA ALA A 1116 -0.78 14.03 19.92
C ALA A 1116 -0.74 13.88 21.47
N LEU A 1117 0.17 14.59 22.15
CA LEU A 1117 0.28 14.58 23.62
C LEU A 1117 0.65 15.96 24.20
N PRO A 1118 0.02 16.39 25.32
CA PRO A 1118 -1.15 15.79 25.96
C PRO A 1118 -2.43 15.96 25.13
N ALA A 1119 -3.45 15.15 25.41
CA ALA A 1119 -4.75 15.28 24.79
C ALA A 1119 -5.37 16.65 25.13
N ILE A 1120 -5.95 17.31 24.12
CA ILE A 1120 -6.75 18.52 24.31
C ILE A 1120 -8.23 18.10 24.35
N GLU A 1121 -9.00 18.70 25.25
CA GLU A 1121 -10.45 18.47 25.31
C GLU A 1121 -11.10 18.80 23.95
N GLY A 1122 -11.80 17.83 23.36
CA GLY A 1122 -12.43 17.94 22.05
C GLY A 1122 -11.62 17.39 20.87
N ASP A 1123 -10.32 17.12 21.03
CA ASP A 1123 -9.52 16.43 19.99
C ASP A 1123 -9.97 14.95 19.87
N ARG A 1124 -10.16 14.48 18.63
CA ARG A 1124 -10.53 13.09 18.32
C ARG A 1124 -9.36 12.24 17.85
N ILE A 1125 -8.30 12.89 17.36
CA ILE A 1125 -7.08 12.21 16.93
C ILE A 1125 -6.26 11.84 18.16
N GLU A 1126 -6.29 10.56 18.54
CA GLU A 1126 -5.40 10.07 19.59
C GLU A 1126 -4.04 9.61 19.03
N ALA A 1127 -3.05 9.71 19.90
CA ALA A 1127 -1.73 9.07 19.84
C ALA A 1127 -1.76 7.60 19.34
N LEU A 1128 -0.88 7.24 18.40
CA LEU A 1128 -0.77 5.85 17.93
C LEU A 1128 -0.09 4.92 18.94
N GLY A 1129 0.67 5.47 19.88
CA GLY A 1129 1.50 4.66 20.79
C GLY A 1129 2.76 4.18 20.07
N LYS A 1130 3.71 3.65 20.84
CA LYS A 1130 4.99 3.16 20.32
C LYS A 1130 5.02 1.63 20.38
N PRO A 1131 5.48 0.92 19.33
CA PRO A 1131 5.68 -0.52 19.36
C PRO A 1131 6.56 -0.94 20.53
N LYS A 1132 6.30 -2.14 21.06
CA LYS A 1132 6.90 -2.64 22.30
C LYS A 1132 8.43 -2.62 22.28
N MET A 1133 9.02 -3.05 21.16
CA MET A 1133 10.47 -3.04 20.93
C MET A 1133 11.04 -1.62 21.02
N ALA A 1134 10.49 -0.68 20.25
CA ALA A 1134 10.96 0.71 20.23
C ALA A 1134 10.77 1.40 21.59
N ALA A 1135 9.64 1.15 22.27
CA ALA A 1135 9.43 1.62 23.63
C ALA A 1135 10.49 1.07 24.58
N TRP A 1136 10.75 -0.25 24.57
CA TRP A 1136 11.77 -0.89 25.42
C TRP A 1136 13.17 -0.32 25.19
N ARG A 1137 13.57 -0.12 23.93
CA ARG A 1137 14.85 0.52 23.58
C ARG A 1137 14.97 1.91 24.20
N ASP A 1138 13.93 2.73 24.05
CA ASP A 1138 13.93 4.10 24.55
C ASP A 1138 13.93 4.13 26.09
N TRP A 1139 13.22 3.22 26.77
CA TRP A 1139 13.26 3.05 28.24
C TRP A 1139 14.68 2.88 28.76
N ARG A 1140 15.50 2.09 28.05
CA ARG A 1140 16.87 1.75 28.43
C ARG A 1140 17.88 2.86 28.16
N ARG A 1141 17.56 3.85 27.33
CA ARG A 1141 18.52 4.89 26.92
C ARG A 1141 18.18 6.28 27.47
N ARG A 1142 16.91 6.57 27.75
CA ARG A 1142 16.42 7.94 27.99
C ARG A 1142 16.17 8.31 29.45
N MET A 1143 16.56 9.52 29.81
CA MET A 1143 16.30 10.16 31.10
C MET A 1143 15.79 11.60 30.91
N MET A 1144 14.73 11.99 31.63
CA MET A 1144 14.23 13.37 31.67
C MET A 1144 14.55 14.01 33.02
N ILE A 1145 15.11 15.22 33.02
CA ILE A 1145 15.39 16.02 34.21
C ILE A 1145 14.56 17.30 34.13
N ARG A 1146 13.63 17.47 35.08
CA ARG A 1146 12.74 18.63 35.16
C ARG A 1146 13.45 19.88 35.69
N VAL A 1147 12.79 21.03 35.59
CA VAL A 1147 13.32 22.33 36.06
C VAL A 1147 13.78 22.33 37.53
N ASP A 1148 13.15 21.52 38.39
CA ASP A 1148 13.48 21.38 39.82
C ASP A 1148 14.51 20.27 40.09
N GLY A 1149 15.06 19.66 39.03
CA GLY A 1149 15.98 18.54 39.10
C GLY A 1149 15.32 17.18 39.25
N SER A 1150 14.01 17.11 39.43
CA SER A 1150 13.31 15.82 39.60
C SER A 1150 13.33 14.99 38.32
N VAL A 1151 13.45 13.68 38.49
CA VAL A 1151 13.45 12.69 37.40
C VAL A 1151 12.20 11.81 37.55
N PRO A 1152 11.25 11.88 36.59
CA PRO A 1152 10.04 11.07 36.64
C PRO A 1152 10.29 9.65 36.11
N ALA A 1153 9.39 8.72 36.43
CA ALA A 1153 9.48 7.35 35.90
C ALA A 1153 9.06 7.29 34.41
N ASP A 1154 8.03 8.06 34.07
CA ASP A 1154 7.51 8.33 32.73
C ASP A 1154 7.72 9.81 32.40
N GLU A 1155 8.20 10.14 31.20
CA GLU A 1155 8.57 11.53 30.83
C GLU A 1155 7.38 12.50 30.82
N PHE A 1156 6.15 11.99 30.72
CA PHE A 1156 4.91 12.79 30.73
C PHE A 1156 4.14 12.73 32.05
N ASP A 1157 4.55 11.88 32.98
CA ASP A 1157 3.93 11.81 34.30
C ASP A 1157 4.58 12.81 35.25
N VAL A 1158 3.90 13.96 35.44
CA VAL A 1158 4.35 15.01 36.35
C VAL A 1158 4.26 14.64 37.83
N SER A 1159 3.57 13.54 38.16
CA SER A 1159 3.33 13.11 39.55
C SER A 1159 4.37 12.12 40.07
N SER A 1160 4.98 11.31 39.19
CA SER A 1160 6.03 10.37 39.59
C SER A 1160 7.38 11.06 39.77
N ARG A 1161 8.10 10.66 40.82
CA ARG A 1161 9.45 11.13 41.13
C ARG A 1161 10.30 9.96 41.59
N VAL A 1162 11.34 9.64 40.83
CA VAL A 1162 12.28 8.54 41.14
C VAL A 1162 13.54 9.04 41.85
N GLY A 1163 13.91 10.30 41.63
CA GLY A 1163 15.03 10.96 42.30
C GLY A 1163 15.19 12.41 41.86
N ASN A 1164 16.27 13.05 42.33
CA ASN A 1164 16.63 14.40 41.95
C ASN A 1164 18.09 14.45 41.45
N ALA A 1165 18.29 14.79 40.18
CA ALA A 1165 19.59 14.81 39.51
C ALA A 1165 20.47 16.02 39.90
N ILE A 1166 19.89 17.05 40.52
CA ILE A 1166 20.66 18.18 41.08
C ILE A 1166 21.32 17.73 42.39
N GLU A 1167 20.59 17.02 43.25
CA GLU A 1167 21.02 16.65 44.60
C GLU A 1167 21.79 15.32 44.66
N THR A 1168 21.50 14.39 43.76
CA THR A 1168 22.02 13.01 43.77
C THR A 1168 22.90 12.76 42.53
N PRO A 1169 23.98 11.96 42.62
CA PRO A 1169 24.77 11.58 41.45
C PRO A 1169 23.92 10.99 40.31
N ILE A 1170 24.24 11.35 39.06
CA ILE A 1170 23.46 10.98 37.87
C ILE A 1170 23.26 9.46 37.76
N LEU A 1171 24.33 8.68 37.97
CA LEU A 1171 24.30 7.22 37.85
C LEU A 1171 23.43 6.55 38.92
N ASP A 1172 23.33 7.13 40.12
CA ASP A 1172 22.49 6.61 41.19
C ASP A 1172 21.01 6.83 40.88
N VAL A 1173 20.66 8.03 40.37
CA VAL A 1173 19.29 8.32 39.93
C VAL A 1173 18.92 7.45 38.74
N TRP A 1174 19.85 7.24 37.81
CA TRP A 1174 19.68 6.34 36.67
C TRP A 1174 19.41 4.89 37.10
N ALA A 1175 20.20 4.35 38.03
CA ALA A 1175 20.00 3.00 38.55
C ALA A 1175 18.62 2.83 39.20
N ARG A 1176 18.14 3.85 39.94
CA ARG A 1176 16.78 3.85 40.52
C ARG A 1176 15.69 3.92 39.45
N LEU A 1177 15.88 4.75 38.42
CA LEU A 1177 14.97 4.86 37.28
C LEU A 1177 14.84 3.52 36.57
N MET A 1178 15.95 2.85 36.30
CA MET A 1178 15.98 1.54 35.66
C MET A 1178 15.37 0.43 36.50
N ALA A 1179 15.61 0.42 37.81
CA ALA A 1179 14.95 -0.53 38.70
C ALA A 1179 13.42 -0.35 38.67
N THR A 1180 12.95 0.90 38.84
CA THR A 1180 11.52 1.25 38.82
C THR A 1180 10.85 0.83 37.51
N ARG A 1181 11.49 1.15 36.39
CA ARG A 1181 11.04 0.78 35.05
C ARG A 1181 11.03 -0.75 34.86
N ARG A 1182 12.10 -1.45 35.20
CA ARG A 1182 12.17 -2.92 35.09
C ARG A 1182 11.07 -3.60 35.91
N ASP A 1183 10.79 -3.12 37.12
CA ASP A 1183 9.78 -3.71 37.99
C ASP A 1183 8.37 -3.46 37.43
N ALA A 1184 8.09 -2.27 36.90
CA ALA A 1184 6.85 -1.98 36.18
C ALA A 1184 6.66 -2.89 34.96
N TRP A 1185 7.72 -3.12 34.19
CA TRP A 1185 7.69 -4.02 33.03
C TRP A 1185 7.42 -5.47 33.41
N ARG A 1186 8.08 -5.98 34.46
CA ARG A 1186 7.88 -7.36 34.96
C ARG A 1186 6.47 -7.56 35.55
N GLY A 1187 5.95 -6.57 36.27
CA GLY A 1187 4.65 -6.65 36.91
C GLY A 1187 3.47 -6.58 35.95
N ALA A 1188 3.58 -5.80 34.86
CA ALA A 1188 2.50 -5.57 33.92
C ALA A 1188 2.61 -6.39 32.61
N GLY A 1189 3.76 -7.02 32.32
CA GLY A 1189 3.91 -7.91 31.17
C GLY A 1189 3.62 -7.22 29.83
N ALA A 1190 2.60 -7.70 29.09
CA ALA A 1190 2.15 -7.07 27.84
C ALA A 1190 1.41 -5.73 28.05
N SER A 1191 0.94 -5.45 29.28
CA SER A 1191 0.27 -4.20 29.67
C SER A 1191 1.21 -3.18 30.30
N ALA A 1192 2.53 -3.40 30.20
CA ALA A 1192 3.51 -2.44 30.67
C ALA A 1192 3.26 -1.05 30.05
N PRO A 1193 3.48 0.04 30.82
CA PRO A 1193 3.18 1.38 30.33
C PRO A 1193 3.83 1.63 28.96
N GLU A 1194 3.05 2.10 27.98
CA GLU A 1194 3.63 2.67 26.77
C GLU A 1194 4.61 3.74 27.23
N CYS A 1195 5.93 3.65 26.98
CA CYS A 1195 6.72 4.86 27.20
C CYS A 1195 6.20 5.89 26.24
N ARG A 1196 5.58 6.90 26.82
CA ARG A 1196 5.52 8.20 26.19
C ARG A 1196 6.92 8.77 26.42
N THR A 1197 7.76 8.65 25.40
CA THR A 1197 9.12 9.21 25.40
C THR A 1197 9.23 10.18 24.24
N GLY A 1198 9.80 11.36 24.53
CA GLY A 1198 9.86 12.46 23.57
C GLY A 1198 8.53 13.20 23.50
N TRP A 1199 8.58 14.50 23.81
CA TRP A 1199 7.63 15.48 23.30
C TRP A 1199 7.62 15.48 21.77
#